data_AF-A0AAN5CH79-F1
#
_entry.id   AF-A0AAN5CH79-F1
#
_cell.length_a   1.000
_cell.length_b   1.000
_cell.length_c   1.000
_cell.angle_alpha   90.00
_cell.angle_beta   90.00
_cell.angle_gamma   90.00
#
_symmetry.space_group_name_H-M   'P 1'
#
loop_
_entity.id
_entity.type
_entity.pdbx_description
1 polymer ?
#
loop_
_entity_poly.entity_id
_entity_poly.type
_entity_poly.pdbx_seq_one_letter_code
_entity_poly.pdbx_strand_id
1 'polypeptide(L)'
;QVLLTMASSSLSAAGDVVAAMIEKKDASLLEDAPGCWLVKLLPDEKLPKGETTKKNSEGYATLAVSDENRIRRFLILGATGGTFYAKEQKLTMENLQALKEIIIRGGAYLILETLREVSLSGKSQKQEAILLALALCSRFGVSALSSAPADLSAHPFYVYLREMHKEATGLVNTICRTATHLFSYVAYCEMVSADIIVTHEEEVEKRHEEPGHQARKRKTREMQEKKKKAEEPVRKSTGWGRVMRKCIQNWYLSKTPEELAVAVTKYRSRNGWSHKDLLRLSHPIPRNDQQRIVFEHIFYYATKGECQPRKRLFPEETCWAETVRMKYTEEQLVEEDKSEGLLYLERVSSLSPYTPEEEIIWSIRHFRLTWEMIPSKHLNSLEVWKAIVERMPMLAMIRNLAKMQNVGLFKGEKKEGDKIAHVVALLTNLEAIKKARIHPIQILLAKTVYDSGCGDRGGLVWTPKPELSAALEKAFYLAFSLMPKTEKRFCIALDCSASMCSKLSGSVLTGRIASAAMAMNILKTADSAECITFCNKTEILPFTAESKLAEITDNMTINPAAEAAREAREFQCGMMRGGMSRGRGRGRGRGRGGAVAVPELGHRPTSLAAGKSDTSGALPMTWATRSGRKFDVFLIFTDNDLNGEGPTTTRALANYRRQSGIEDAKLIVVSMSATGATIANPEDRGMMDIAGFDPSIPQIIHDFVMGNI
;
A
#
# COMPACT_ATOMS: atom_id res chain seq x y z
N GLN A 1 4.18 14.84 4.47
CA GLN A 1 4.99 16.00 4.89
C GLN A 1 6.43 15.61 5.19
N VAL A 2 6.72 14.65 6.09
CA VAL A 2 8.11 14.15 6.29
C VAL A 2 8.69 13.41 5.07
N LEU A 3 7.84 12.80 4.23
CA LEU A 3 8.22 12.23 2.92
C LEU A 3 8.65 13.27 1.87
N LEU A 4 8.25 14.54 2.02
CA LEU A 4 8.55 15.61 1.06
C LEU A 4 9.90 16.29 1.32
N THR A 5 10.48 16.10 2.51
CA THR A 5 11.62 16.91 2.97
C THR A 5 12.99 16.23 2.84
N MET A 6 13.07 14.93 2.49
CA MET A 6 14.33 14.16 2.50
C MET A 6 14.68 13.49 1.15
N ALA A 7 14.03 13.87 0.05
CA ALA A 7 14.23 13.27 -1.28
C ALA A 7 15.57 13.63 -1.96
N SER A 8 16.57 14.20 -1.26
CA SER A 8 17.65 14.96 -1.93
C SER A 8 18.96 14.23 -2.23
N SER A 9 19.27 13.04 -1.69
CA SER A 9 20.69 12.58 -1.67
C SER A 9 21.02 11.17 -2.19
N SER A 10 20.13 10.43 -2.86
CA SER A 10 20.50 9.09 -3.39
C SER A 10 19.95 8.77 -4.79
N LEU A 11 19.75 9.80 -5.62
CA LEU A 11 18.88 9.75 -6.79
C LEU A 11 19.59 9.90 -8.16
N SER A 12 20.91 10.05 -8.19
CA SER A 12 21.65 10.48 -9.39
C SER A 12 21.73 9.42 -10.49
N ALA A 13 22.10 8.17 -10.20
CA ALA A 13 22.63 7.26 -11.21
C ALA A 13 21.70 6.89 -12.40
N ALA A 14 20.37 6.87 -12.23
CA ALA A 14 19.44 6.46 -13.30
C ALA A 14 18.91 7.64 -14.14
N GLY A 15 18.85 8.84 -13.57
CA GLY A 15 18.56 10.08 -14.32
C GLY A 15 19.73 10.48 -15.21
N ASP A 16 20.95 10.15 -14.77
CA ASP A 16 22.21 10.48 -15.43
C ASP A 16 22.34 9.85 -16.82
N VAL A 17 21.76 8.68 -17.10
CA VAL A 17 21.85 8.07 -18.45
C VAL A 17 21.07 8.92 -19.47
N VAL A 18 19.82 9.28 -19.15
CA VAL A 18 18.98 10.10 -20.04
C VAL A 18 19.47 11.55 -20.10
N ALA A 19 20.03 12.08 -19.01
CA ALA A 19 20.64 13.40 -18.97
C ALA A 19 21.97 13.47 -19.75
N ALA A 20 22.87 12.49 -19.56
CA ALA A 20 24.12 12.37 -20.31
C ALA A 20 23.89 12.11 -21.81
N MET A 21 22.78 11.45 -22.17
CA MET A 21 22.31 11.29 -23.55
C MET A 21 21.96 12.63 -24.21
N ILE A 22 21.29 13.54 -23.49
CA ILE A 22 20.92 14.88 -23.99
C ILE A 22 22.16 15.76 -24.11
N GLU A 23 23.05 15.69 -23.13
CA GLU A 23 24.26 16.51 -23.08
C GLU A 23 25.21 16.18 -24.25
N LYS A 24 25.27 14.91 -24.68
CA LYS A 24 26.17 14.45 -25.74
C LYS A 24 25.60 14.49 -27.17
N LYS A 25 24.29 14.67 -27.35
CA LYS A 25 23.60 14.69 -28.68
C LYS A 25 23.98 13.52 -29.61
N ASP A 26 24.22 12.33 -29.05
CA ASP A 26 24.70 11.18 -29.81
C ASP A 26 23.70 10.02 -29.72
N ALA A 27 23.13 9.63 -30.86
CA ALA A 27 22.17 8.53 -30.97
C ALA A 27 22.84 7.15 -30.86
N SER A 28 24.15 7.04 -31.13
CA SER A 28 24.88 5.76 -31.04
C SER A 28 25.03 5.28 -29.59
N LEU A 29 25.00 6.19 -28.62
CA LEU A 29 24.92 5.87 -27.19
C LEU A 29 23.62 5.12 -26.82
N LEU A 30 22.55 5.19 -27.63
CA LEU A 30 21.34 4.39 -27.41
C LEU A 30 21.51 2.95 -27.88
N GLU A 31 22.36 2.67 -28.85
CA GLU A 31 22.66 1.30 -29.29
C GLU A 31 23.56 0.60 -28.27
N ASP A 32 24.51 1.31 -27.67
CA ASP A 32 25.46 0.75 -26.68
C ASP A 32 25.00 0.88 -25.21
N ALA A 33 23.89 1.58 -24.93
CA ALA A 33 23.37 1.70 -23.57
C ALA A 33 22.85 0.35 -23.05
N PRO A 34 23.30 -0.11 -21.86
CA PRO A 34 22.69 -1.26 -21.19
C PRO A 34 21.23 -0.94 -20.87
N GLY A 35 20.29 -1.49 -21.65
CA GLY A 35 18.86 -1.23 -21.46
C GLY A 35 18.04 -1.05 -22.73
N CYS A 36 18.61 -0.64 -23.86
CA CYS A 36 17.85 -0.45 -25.11
C CYS A 36 17.57 -1.77 -25.87
N TRP A 37 17.10 -2.80 -25.16
CA TRP A 37 16.79 -4.11 -25.73
C TRP A 37 15.57 -4.07 -26.63
N LEU A 38 14.68 -3.08 -26.50
CA LEU A 38 13.59 -2.83 -27.45
C LEU A 38 14.05 -2.60 -28.90
N VAL A 39 15.31 -2.20 -29.11
CA VAL A 39 15.90 -2.01 -30.46
C VAL A 39 16.63 -3.28 -30.93
N LYS A 40 16.95 -4.20 -30.01
CA LYS A 40 17.82 -5.37 -30.25
C LYS A 40 17.08 -6.72 -30.18
N LEU A 41 15.89 -6.77 -29.57
CA LEU A 41 15.13 -8.00 -29.39
C LEU A 41 14.39 -8.36 -30.68
N LEU A 42 14.61 -9.58 -31.17
CA LEU A 42 13.75 -10.21 -32.17
C LEU A 42 12.35 -10.50 -31.56
N PRO A 43 11.29 -10.66 -32.38
CA PRO A 43 9.91 -10.85 -31.89
C PRO A 43 9.70 -11.95 -30.84
N ASP A 44 10.58 -12.96 -30.80
CA ASP A 44 10.51 -14.11 -29.89
C ASP A 44 11.55 -14.07 -28.74
N GLU A 45 12.41 -13.05 -28.69
CA GLU A 45 13.42 -12.93 -27.63
C GLU A 45 12.83 -12.31 -26.36
N LYS A 46 13.12 -12.95 -25.22
CA LYS A 46 12.72 -12.44 -23.90
C LYS A 46 13.62 -11.28 -23.47
N LEU A 47 13.02 -10.33 -22.75
CA LEU A 47 13.78 -9.28 -22.07
C LEU A 47 14.94 -9.89 -21.26
N PRO A 48 16.14 -9.31 -21.33
CA PRO A 48 17.27 -9.80 -20.54
C PRO A 48 16.94 -9.80 -19.05
N LYS A 49 17.25 -10.92 -18.42
CA LYS A 49 17.04 -11.14 -16.98
C LYS A 49 17.79 -10.08 -16.18
N GLY A 50 17.17 -9.62 -15.10
CA GLY A 50 17.81 -8.72 -14.13
C GLY A 50 18.91 -9.43 -13.33
N GLU A 51 19.38 -8.80 -12.26
CA GLU A 51 20.27 -9.47 -11.29
C GLU A 51 19.66 -10.81 -10.87
N THR A 52 20.47 -11.87 -10.82
CA THR A 52 20.05 -13.22 -10.39
C THR A 52 20.32 -13.47 -8.92
N THR A 53 21.26 -12.71 -8.32
CA THR A 53 21.66 -12.81 -6.93
C THR A 53 21.57 -11.45 -6.27
N LYS A 54 21.13 -11.43 -5.00
CA LYS A 54 20.98 -10.21 -4.22
C LYS A 54 21.31 -10.48 -2.76
N LYS A 55 21.96 -9.53 -2.09
CA LYS A 55 22.09 -9.61 -0.62
C LYS A 55 20.78 -9.22 0.04
N ASN A 56 20.30 -10.03 0.97
CA ASN A 56 19.16 -9.66 1.80
C ASN A 56 19.54 -8.61 2.85
N SER A 57 18.58 -8.20 3.69
CA SER A 57 18.81 -7.12 4.68
C SER A 57 19.88 -7.47 5.72
N GLU A 58 20.09 -8.76 5.96
CA GLU A 58 21.10 -9.33 6.88
C GLU A 58 22.47 -9.55 6.20
N GLY A 59 22.60 -9.24 4.91
CA GLY A 59 23.86 -9.33 4.16
C GLY A 59 24.16 -10.69 3.54
N TYR A 60 23.28 -11.68 3.70
CA TYR A 60 23.41 -13.01 3.11
C TYR A 60 23.04 -13.00 1.62
N ALA A 61 23.79 -13.75 0.82
CA ALA A 61 23.50 -13.92 -0.60
C ALA A 61 22.24 -14.76 -0.78
N THR A 62 21.21 -14.15 -1.37
CA THR A 62 19.92 -14.73 -1.70
C THR A 62 19.66 -14.60 -3.20
N LEU A 63 18.56 -15.21 -3.66
CA LEU A 63 18.15 -15.07 -5.06
C LEU A 63 17.37 -13.77 -5.22
N ALA A 64 17.57 -13.12 -6.37
CA ALA A 64 16.76 -11.98 -6.74
C ALA A 64 15.39 -12.45 -7.21
N VAL A 65 14.35 -11.76 -6.76
CA VAL A 65 12.97 -12.02 -7.20
C VAL A 65 12.80 -11.61 -8.68
N SER A 66 11.97 -12.34 -9.43
CA SER A 66 11.64 -11.99 -10.82
C SER A 66 11.01 -10.60 -10.92
N ASP A 67 11.15 -9.93 -12.06
CA ASP A 67 10.61 -8.58 -12.28
C ASP A 67 9.08 -8.55 -12.06
N GLU A 68 8.35 -9.55 -12.56
CA GLU A 68 6.90 -9.67 -12.35
C GLU A 68 6.55 -9.76 -10.86
N ASN A 69 7.20 -10.66 -10.11
CA ASN A 69 6.93 -10.81 -8.69
C ASN A 69 7.40 -9.58 -7.89
N ARG A 70 8.45 -8.88 -8.33
CA ARG A 70 8.87 -7.63 -7.72
C ARG A 70 7.80 -6.55 -7.86
N ILE A 71 7.24 -6.41 -9.06
CA ILE A 71 6.14 -5.48 -9.33
C ILE A 71 4.93 -5.87 -8.48
N ARG A 72 4.49 -7.14 -8.52
CA ARG A 72 3.33 -7.63 -7.76
C ARG A 72 3.49 -7.40 -6.26
N ARG A 73 4.64 -7.76 -5.66
CA ARG A 73 4.94 -7.54 -4.24
C ARG A 73 4.83 -6.06 -3.88
N PHE A 74 5.43 -5.17 -4.66
CA PHE A 74 5.34 -3.74 -4.41
C PHE A 74 3.90 -3.21 -4.51
N LEU A 75 3.14 -3.62 -5.52
CA LEU A 75 1.77 -3.14 -5.74
C LEU A 75 0.78 -3.67 -4.70
N ILE A 76 0.96 -4.90 -4.20
CA ILE A 76 0.05 -5.57 -3.25
C ILE A 76 0.39 -5.22 -1.81
N LEU A 77 1.66 -5.37 -1.41
CA LEU A 77 2.11 -5.18 -0.03
C LEU A 77 2.42 -3.70 0.26
N GLY A 78 2.86 -2.95 -0.76
CA GLY A 78 3.35 -1.59 -0.61
C GLY A 78 4.67 -1.51 0.16
N ALA A 79 5.05 -0.28 0.52
CA ALA A 79 6.23 -0.02 1.34
C ALA A 79 5.91 0.71 2.66
N THR A 80 4.61 0.97 2.92
CA THR A 80 4.17 1.71 4.11
C THR A 80 4.52 0.96 5.39
N GLY A 81 5.00 1.66 6.42
CA GLY A 81 5.46 1.04 7.67
C GLY A 81 6.88 0.45 7.61
N GLY A 82 7.46 0.31 6.41
CA GLY A 82 8.78 -0.30 6.23
C GLY A 82 8.79 -1.80 6.51
N THR A 83 10.00 -2.35 6.65
CA THR A 83 10.26 -3.70 7.16
C THR A 83 10.95 -3.60 8.51
N PHE A 84 11.23 -4.74 9.13
CA PHE A 84 12.06 -4.78 10.33
C PHE A 84 13.43 -4.12 10.13
N TYR A 85 14.03 -4.27 8.94
CA TYR A 85 15.39 -3.81 8.64
C TYR A 85 15.46 -2.50 7.84
N ALA A 86 14.37 -2.11 7.17
CA ALA A 86 14.34 -0.95 6.30
C ALA A 86 13.18 -0.01 6.64
N LYS A 87 13.49 1.29 6.82
CA LYS A 87 12.45 2.32 6.95
C LYS A 87 11.60 2.38 5.69
N GLU A 88 10.32 2.75 5.84
CA GLU A 88 9.35 2.94 4.75
C GLU A 88 9.91 3.69 3.55
N GLN A 89 10.65 4.77 3.80
CA GLN A 89 11.28 5.59 2.75
C GLN A 89 12.30 4.79 1.94
N LYS A 90 13.23 4.11 2.62
CA LYS A 90 14.28 3.30 1.96
C LYS A 90 13.65 2.21 1.09
N LEU A 91 12.68 1.47 1.63
CA LEU A 91 12.00 0.41 0.90
C LEU A 91 11.20 0.92 -0.31
N THR A 92 10.58 2.10 -0.18
CA THR A 92 9.90 2.76 -1.31
C THR A 92 10.90 3.08 -2.41
N MET A 93 12.06 3.66 -2.05
CA MET A 93 13.09 4.04 -3.02
C MET A 93 13.72 2.82 -3.71
N GLU A 94 13.99 1.73 -2.98
CA GLU A 94 14.51 0.49 -3.57
C GLU A 94 13.55 -0.15 -4.57
N ASN A 95 12.25 -0.05 -4.33
CA ASN A 95 11.23 -0.53 -5.27
C ASN A 95 11.07 0.41 -6.46
N LEU A 96 11.08 1.73 -6.24
CA LEU A 96 11.08 2.71 -7.32
C LEU A 96 12.29 2.54 -8.25
N GLN A 97 13.48 2.33 -7.69
CA GLN A 97 14.70 2.11 -8.46
C GLN A 97 14.59 0.86 -9.33
N ALA A 98 14.05 -0.24 -8.78
CA ALA A 98 13.81 -1.44 -9.58
C ALA A 98 12.77 -1.23 -10.69
N LEU A 99 11.69 -0.48 -10.42
CA LEU A 99 10.72 -0.13 -11.47
C LEU A 99 11.38 0.72 -12.57
N LYS A 100 12.27 1.66 -12.21
CA LYS A 100 13.05 2.44 -13.19
C LYS A 100 13.94 1.53 -14.04
N GLU A 101 14.64 0.59 -13.43
CA GLU A 101 15.49 -0.40 -14.14
C GLU A 101 14.67 -1.28 -15.09
N ILE A 102 13.47 -1.71 -14.67
CA ILE A 102 12.54 -2.45 -15.54
C ILE A 102 12.09 -1.59 -16.73
N ILE A 103 11.73 -0.32 -16.50
CA ILE A 103 11.36 0.62 -17.57
C ILE A 103 12.50 0.79 -18.56
N ILE A 104 13.72 1.03 -18.06
CA ILE A 104 14.93 1.23 -18.89
C ILE A 104 15.20 0.00 -19.75
N ARG A 105 14.99 -1.22 -19.23
CA ARG A 105 15.15 -2.47 -19.99
C ARG A 105 14.06 -2.73 -21.04
N GLY A 106 12.95 -1.97 -21.02
CA GLY A 106 11.82 -2.15 -21.92
C GLY A 106 10.59 -2.84 -21.33
N GLY A 107 10.57 -3.07 -20.01
CA GLY A 107 9.50 -3.78 -19.30
C GLY A 107 8.34 -2.91 -18.79
N ALA A 108 8.12 -1.69 -19.30
CA ALA A 108 7.05 -0.83 -18.80
C ALA A 108 5.64 -1.41 -19.05
N TYR A 109 5.45 -2.14 -20.15
CA TYR A 109 4.17 -2.79 -20.43
C TYR A 109 3.80 -3.80 -19.33
N LEU A 110 4.77 -4.59 -18.85
CA LEU A 110 4.58 -5.51 -17.72
C LEU A 110 4.12 -4.77 -16.45
N ILE A 111 4.68 -3.58 -16.19
CA ILE A 111 4.27 -2.74 -15.05
C ILE A 111 2.82 -2.25 -15.23
N LEU A 112 2.47 -1.74 -16.41
CA LEU A 112 1.14 -1.20 -16.71
C LEU A 112 0.05 -2.28 -16.70
N GLU A 113 0.35 -3.47 -17.23
CA GLU A 113 -0.54 -4.63 -17.21
C GLU A 113 -0.77 -5.10 -15.77
N THR A 114 0.29 -5.27 -14.99
CA THR A 114 0.19 -5.66 -13.58
C THR A 114 -0.56 -4.60 -12.76
N LEU A 115 -0.33 -3.31 -13.02
CA LEU A 115 -1.08 -2.20 -12.42
C LEU A 115 -2.58 -2.30 -12.70
N ARG A 116 -2.95 -2.55 -13.96
CA ARG A 116 -4.33 -2.71 -14.39
C ARG A 116 -4.98 -3.91 -13.68
N GLU A 117 -4.30 -5.05 -13.68
CA GLU A 117 -4.76 -6.27 -13.02
C GLU A 117 -5.00 -6.03 -11.53
N VAL A 118 -3.98 -5.61 -10.78
CA VAL A 118 -4.02 -5.44 -9.32
C VAL A 118 -5.05 -4.38 -8.90
N SER A 119 -5.15 -3.27 -9.64
CA SER A 119 -6.10 -2.20 -9.32
C SER A 119 -7.56 -2.59 -9.58
N LEU A 120 -7.84 -3.23 -10.73
CA LEU A 120 -9.21 -3.60 -11.12
C LEU A 120 -9.74 -4.76 -10.26
N SER A 121 -8.90 -5.75 -9.98
CA SER A 121 -9.24 -6.91 -9.16
C SER A 121 -9.31 -6.60 -7.65
N GLY A 122 -8.79 -5.44 -7.21
CA GLY A 122 -8.82 -5.06 -5.80
C GLY A 122 -7.86 -5.86 -4.92
N LYS A 123 -6.78 -6.38 -5.50
CA LYS A 123 -5.78 -7.24 -4.83
C LYS A 123 -4.87 -6.51 -3.83
N SER A 124 -4.91 -5.18 -3.79
CA SER A 124 -4.06 -4.38 -2.89
C SER A 124 -4.86 -3.74 -1.76
N GLN A 125 -4.32 -3.80 -0.55
CA GLN A 125 -4.91 -3.17 0.64
C GLN A 125 -4.99 -1.64 0.51
N LYS A 126 -3.96 -1.05 -0.11
CA LYS A 126 -3.66 0.38 -0.14
C LYS A 126 -3.36 0.81 -1.57
N GLN A 127 -3.82 1.99 -1.96
CA GLN A 127 -3.68 2.43 -3.36
C GLN A 127 -2.37 3.18 -3.61
N GLU A 128 -1.63 3.54 -2.56
CA GLU A 128 -0.45 4.39 -2.61
C GLU A 128 0.64 3.85 -3.54
N ALA A 129 0.97 2.56 -3.46
CA ALA A 129 1.98 1.93 -4.33
C ALA A 129 1.55 1.90 -5.80
N ILE A 130 0.26 1.63 -6.07
CA ILE A 130 -0.33 1.65 -7.41
C ILE A 130 -0.24 3.06 -8.00
N LEU A 131 -0.64 4.08 -7.24
CA LEU A 131 -0.64 5.47 -7.68
C LEU A 131 0.78 6.00 -7.90
N LEU A 132 1.73 5.57 -7.08
CA LEU A 132 3.14 5.92 -7.20
C LEU A 132 3.78 5.27 -8.44
N ALA A 133 3.55 3.97 -8.68
CA ALA A 133 4.02 3.30 -9.89
C ALA A 133 3.36 3.87 -11.16
N LEU A 134 2.08 4.23 -11.10
CA LEU A 134 1.38 4.92 -12.18
C LEU A 134 1.97 6.32 -12.46
N ALA A 135 2.28 7.07 -11.40
CA ALA A 135 2.92 8.37 -11.51
C ALA A 135 4.33 8.25 -12.11
N LEU A 136 5.11 7.25 -11.69
CA LEU A 136 6.41 6.93 -12.29
C LEU A 136 6.25 6.67 -13.79
N CYS A 137 5.38 5.76 -14.19
CA CYS A 137 5.13 5.45 -15.60
C CYS A 137 4.54 6.62 -16.39
N SER A 138 3.91 7.61 -15.74
CA SER A 138 3.35 8.79 -16.43
C SER A 138 4.36 9.91 -16.60
N ARG A 139 5.45 9.90 -15.82
CA ARG A 139 6.38 11.03 -15.66
C ARG A 139 7.86 10.68 -15.89
N PHE A 140 8.19 9.41 -16.07
CA PHE A 140 9.56 8.96 -16.25
C PHE A 140 10.24 9.64 -17.45
N GLY A 141 11.32 10.38 -17.21
CA GLY A 141 12.07 11.06 -18.27
C GLY A 141 11.32 12.16 -19.03
N VAL A 142 10.14 12.63 -18.58
CA VAL A 142 9.34 13.62 -19.35
C VAL A 142 10.10 14.92 -19.65
N SER A 143 10.95 15.38 -18.74
CA SER A 143 11.78 16.57 -18.96
C SER A 143 12.67 16.39 -20.19
N ALA A 144 13.35 15.24 -20.26
CA ALA A 144 14.23 14.86 -21.35
C ALA A 144 13.49 14.73 -22.69
N LEU A 145 12.31 14.11 -22.69
CA LEU A 145 11.46 14.00 -23.89
C LEU A 145 10.99 15.37 -24.43
N SER A 146 10.80 16.35 -23.54
CA SER A 146 10.31 17.67 -23.92
C SER A 146 11.40 18.54 -24.56
N SER A 147 12.67 18.28 -24.25
CA SER A 147 13.83 19.00 -24.78
C SER A 147 14.57 18.27 -25.90
N ALA A 148 14.13 17.06 -26.28
CA ALA A 148 14.82 16.23 -27.28
C ALA A 148 14.77 16.86 -28.69
N PRO A 149 15.89 16.88 -29.43
CA PRO A 149 15.92 17.25 -30.85
C PRO A 149 14.99 16.36 -31.71
N ALA A 150 14.57 16.87 -32.87
CA ALA A 150 13.66 16.16 -33.77
C ALA A 150 14.18 14.76 -34.16
N ASP A 151 15.49 14.62 -34.37
CA ASP A 151 16.12 13.36 -34.79
C ASP A 151 16.08 12.29 -33.68
N LEU A 152 16.31 12.67 -32.41
CA LEU A 152 16.16 11.77 -31.26
C LEU A 152 14.70 11.39 -31.00
N SER A 153 13.76 12.25 -31.40
CA SER A 153 12.34 12.04 -31.14
C SER A 153 11.73 10.86 -31.90
N ALA A 154 12.41 10.40 -32.97
CA ALA A 154 12.05 9.24 -33.76
C ALA A 154 12.71 7.94 -33.26
N HIS A 155 13.64 8.01 -32.30
CA HIS A 155 14.33 6.83 -31.78
C HIS A 155 13.34 5.87 -31.08
N PRO A 156 13.41 4.54 -31.29
CA PRO A 156 12.41 3.59 -30.77
C PRO A 156 12.23 3.66 -29.25
N PHE A 157 13.30 3.91 -28.49
CA PHE A 157 13.21 4.12 -27.04
C PHE A 157 12.35 5.34 -26.66
N TYR A 158 12.45 6.45 -27.39
CA TYR A 158 11.61 7.63 -27.15
C TYR A 158 10.15 7.37 -27.55
N VAL A 159 9.92 6.61 -28.62
CA VAL A 159 8.57 6.14 -29.01
C VAL A 159 7.97 5.27 -27.92
N TYR A 160 8.73 4.31 -27.39
CA TYR A 160 8.34 3.46 -26.27
C TYR A 160 7.96 4.27 -25.03
N LEU A 161 8.77 5.25 -24.62
CA LEU A 161 8.43 6.12 -23.48
C LEU A 161 7.16 6.95 -23.74
N ARG A 162 6.94 7.43 -24.97
CA ARG A 162 5.71 8.16 -25.33
C ARG A 162 4.47 7.27 -25.26
N GLU A 163 4.55 6.04 -25.77
CA GLU A 163 3.44 5.09 -25.69
C GLU A 163 3.17 4.65 -24.24
N MET A 164 4.23 4.41 -23.44
CA MET A 164 4.10 4.19 -21.99
C MET A 164 3.37 5.34 -21.31
N HIS A 165 3.78 6.59 -21.56
CA HIS A 165 3.13 7.78 -20.96
C HIS A 165 1.66 7.91 -21.38
N LYS A 166 1.36 7.65 -22.64
CA LYS A 166 0.00 7.69 -23.20
C LYS A 166 -0.88 6.62 -22.57
N GLU A 167 -0.38 5.40 -22.42
CA GLU A 167 -1.11 4.32 -21.77
C GLU A 167 -1.30 4.59 -20.27
N ALA A 168 -0.23 4.97 -19.56
CA ALA A 168 -0.28 5.29 -18.13
C ALA A 168 -1.31 6.42 -17.85
N THR A 169 -1.27 7.50 -18.64
CA THR A 169 -2.24 8.60 -18.48
C THR A 169 -3.66 8.20 -18.88
N GLY A 170 -3.83 7.26 -19.82
CA GLY A 170 -5.12 6.65 -20.13
C GLY A 170 -5.71 5.84 -18.97
N LEU A 171 -4.88 5.22 -18.14
CA LEU A 171 -5.31 4.44 -16.96
C LEU A 171 -5.71 5.30 -15.76
N VAL A 172 -5.37 6.60 -15.73
CA VAL A 172 -5.61 7.48 -14.58
C VAL A 172 -7.10 7.55 -14.23
N ASN A 173 -8.00 7.68 -15.21
CA ASN A 173 -9.44 7.76 -14.92
C ASN A 173 -9.98 6.45 -14.31
N THR A 174 -9.44 5.32 -14.73
CA THR A 174 -9.84 3.98 -14.27
C THR A 174 -9.29 3.68 -12.87
N ILE A 175 -8.02 4.01 -12.62
CA ILE A 175 -7.33 3.71 -11.35
C ILE A 175 -7.71 4.75 -10.27
N CYS A 176 -7.70 6.03 -10.62
CA CYS A 176 -8.01 7.13 -9.70
C CYS A 176 -9.53 7.28 -9.48
N ARG A 177 -10.18 6.29 -8.88
CA ARG A 177 -11.63 6.27 -8.68
C ARG A 177 -12.17 7.39 -7.77
N THR A 178 -11.35 7.92 -6.86
CA THR A 178 -11.75 8.96 -5.89
C THR A 178 -10.87 10.19 -6.00
N ALA A 179 -11.34 11.34 -5.51
CA ALA A 179 -10.54 12.57 -5.45
C ALA A 179 -9.25 12.38 -4.63
N THR A 180 -9.29 11.57 -3.56
CA THR A 180 -8.11 11.19 -2.77
C THR A 180 -7.05 10.50 -3.63
N HIS A 181 -7.45 9.58 -4.52
CA HIS A 181 -6.51 8.92 -5.43
C HIS A 181 -5.89 9.93 -6.41
N LEU A 182 -6.71 10.83 -6.97
CA LEU A 182 -6.24 11.87 -7.87
C LEU A 182 -5.20 12.78 -7.22
N PHE A 183 -5.49 13.27 -6.01
CA PHE A 183 -4.56 14.12 -5.25
C PHE A 183 -3.24 13.40 -4.94
N SER A 184 -3.31 12.15 -4.51
CA SER A 184 -2.11 11.33 -4.28
C SER A 184 -1.31 11.11 -5.57
N TYR A 185 -1.98 10.79 -6.68
CA TYR A 185 -1.33 10.63 -7.99
C TYR A 185 -0.61 11.91 -8.43
N VAL A 186 -1.24 13.07 -8.28
CA VAL A 186 -0.61 14.37 -8.63
C VAL A 186 0.57 14.67 -7.72
N ALA A 187 0.45 14.42 -6.40
CA ALA A 187 1.55 14.56 -5.46
C ALA A 187 2.74 13.66 -5.83
N TYR A 188 2.49 12.41 -6.25
CA TYR A 188 3.55 11.52 -6.71
C TYR A 188 4.12 11.94 -8.07
N CYS A 189 3.31 12.50 -8.98
CA CYS A 189 3.82 13.06 -10.23
C CYS A 189 4.76 14.24 -10.00
N GLU A 190 4.46 15.08 -9.02
CA GLU A 190 5.31 16.18 -8.58
C GLU A 190 6.62 15.63 -8.00
N MET A 191 6.56 14.66 -7.10
CA MET A 191 7.72 14.00 -6.51
C MET A 191 8.64 13.38 -7.58
N VAL A 192 8.08 12.58 -8.50
CA VAL A 192 8.85 11.96 -9.60
C VAL A 192 9.45 13.02 -10.54
N SER A 193 8.80 14.17 -10.69
CA SER A 193 9.32 15.27 -11.51
C SER A 193 10.39 16.10 -10.79
N ALA A 194 10.33 16.20 -9.46
CA ALA A 194 11.34 16.88 -8.62
C ALA A 194 12.69 16.13 -8.62
N ASP A 195 12.63 14.80 -8.70
CA ASP A 195 13.77 13.87 -8.84
C ASP A 195 14.52 13.96 -10.19
N ILE A 196 14.22 14.96 -11.03
CA ILE A 196 14.98 15.32 -12.24
C ILE A 196 15.72 16.67 -12.06
N ILE A 197 15.73 17.25 -10.86
CA ILE A 197 16.56 18.42 -10.53
C ILE A 197 17.14 18.29 -9.11
N VAL A 198 18.15 17.43 -8.95
CA VAL A 198 19.23 17.66 -7.97
C VAL A 198 20.56 17.40 -8.67
N THR A 199 20.85 18.26 -9.65
CA THR A 199 22.21 18.48 -10.15
C THR A 199 22.46 19.96 -9.99
N HIS A 200 22.83 20.42 -8.76
CA HIS A 200 23.79 21.52 -8.59
C HIS A 200 24.08 22.03 -7.15
N GLU A 201 23.59 21.45 -6.06
CA GLU A 201 23.77 22.10 -4.72
C GLU A 201 24.37 21.26 -3.59
N GLU A 202 25.17 20.22 -3.86
CA GLU A 202 25.94 19.54 -2.78
C GLU A 202 27.45 19.31 -3.07
N GLU A 203 28.05 19.95 -4.07
CA GLU A 203 29.51 19.86 -4.31
C GLU A 203 30.34 21.07 -3.85
N VAL A 204 29.75 22.09 -3.21
CA VAL A 204 30.53 23.28 -2.82
C VAL A 204 31.13 23.20 -1.40
N GLU A 205 30.69 22.29 -0.54
CA GLU A 205 31.16 22.26 0.84
C GLU A 205 32.03 21.04 1.15
N LYS A 206 33.22 20.99 0.54
CA LYS A 206 34.43 20.29 1.02
C LYS A 206 35.57 20.42 0.00
N ARG A 207 36.19 21.61 -0.08
CA ARG A 207 37.61 21.68 -0.47
C ARG A 207 38.32 22.66 0.44
N HIS A 208 39.30 22.10 1.13
CA HIS A 208 40.16 22.74 2.10
C HIS A 208 40.77 24.06 1.61
N GLU A 209 40.84 25.02 2.52
CA GLU A 209 41.68 26.20 2.44
C GLU A 209 43.16 25.80 2.35
N GLU A 210 43.87 26.28 1.33
CA GLU A 210 45.28 26.68 1.45
C GLU A 210 45.57 27.88 0.52
N PRO A 211 46.44 28.83 0.92
CA PRO A 211 46.54 30.14 0.28
C PRO A 211 47.67 30.21 -0.76
N GLY A 212 47.40 30.76 -1.95
CA GLY A 212 48.45 30.85 -2.98
C GLY A 212 48.11 31.62 -4.25
N HIS A 213 48.22 32.95 -4.15
CA HIS A 213 48.72 33.88 -5.16
C HIS A 213 47.95 34.24 -6.46
N GLN A 214 47.99 35.54 -6.73
CA GLN A 214 47.23 36.29 -7.70
C GLN A 214 47.87 36.21 -9.10
N ALA A 215 47.51 35.22 -9.92
CA ALA A 215 47.90 35.22 -11.35
C ALA A 215 46.87 34.55 -12.27
N ARG A 216 45.60 34.49 -11.86
CA ARG A 216 44.53 33.76 -12.58
C ARG A 216 43.20 34.53 -12.61
N LYS A 217 43.23 35.83 -12.91
CA LYS A 217 42.02 36.68 -12.95
C LYS A 217 41.53 37.07 -14.35
N ARG A 218 42.33 36.87 -15.42
CA ARG A 218 41.93 37.27 -16.79
C ARG A 218 41.43 36.11 -17.67
N LYS A 219 42.09 34.94 -17.65
CA LYS A 219 41.60 33.71 -18.34
C LYS A 219 40.31 33.14 -17.72
N THR A 220 40.04 33.45 -16.46
CA THR A 220 38.89 32.95 -15.70
C THR A 220 37.61 33.68 -16.08
N ARG A 221 37.68 34.95 -16.52
CA ARG A 221 36.49 35.73 -16.92
C ARG A 221 35.94 35.32 -18.29
N GLU A 222 36.80 35.09 -19.28
CA GLU A 222 36.36 34.58 -20.59
C GLU A 222 35.84 33.13 -20.52
N MET A 223 36.44 32.31 -19.63
CA MET A 223 35.97 30.96 -19.37
C MET A 223 34.66 30.96 -18.55
N GLN A 224 34.47 31.94 -17.65
CA GLN A 224 33.20 32.17 -16.93
C GLN A 224 32.10 32.74 -17.83
N GLU A 225 32.41 33.58 -18.82
CA GLU A 225 31.42 34.04 -19.80
C GLU A 225 31.04 32.96 -20.80
N LYS A 226 31.98 32.10 -21.22
CA LYS A 226 31.68 30.90 -22.01
C LYS A 226 30.90 29.85 -21.20
N LYS A 227 31.19 29.68 -19.91
CA LYS A 227 30.36 28.85 -19.00
C LYS A 227 28.96 29.43 -18.81
N LYS A 228 28.84 30.74 -18.59
CA LYS A 228 27.52 31.43 -18.49
C LYS A 228 26.68 31.35 -19.77
N LYS A 229 27.30 31.20 -20.94
CA LYS A 229 26.59 30.97 -22.22
C LYS A 229 26.28 29.50 -22.49
N ALA A 230 26.97 28.56 -21.86
CA ALA A 230 26.72 27.11 -21.98
C ALA A 230 25.75 26.58 -20.91
N GLU A 231 25.62 27.28 -19.78
CA GLU A 231 24.64 27.03 -18.71
C GLU A 231 23.37 27.88 -18.95
N GLU A 232 22.66 27.65 -20.06
CA GLU A 232 21.24 28.02 -20.06
C GLU A 232 20.54 27.09 -19.07
N PRO A 233 19.82 27.62 -18.06
CA PRO A 233 19.09 26.77 -17.13
C PRO A 233 18.07 25.98 -17.94
N VAL A 234 18.22 24.64 -17.98
CA VAL A 234 17.21 23.72 -18.50
C VAL A 234 15.87 24.18 -17.91
N ARG A 235 14.95 24.62 -18.78
CA ARG A 235 13.66 25.19 -18.36
C ARG A 235 13.01 24.20 -17.40
N LYS A 236 12.91 24.57 -16.13
CA LYS A 236 12.23 23.77 -15.10
C LYS A 236 10.81 23.50 -15.60
N SER A 237 10.53 22.28 -16.05
CA SER A 237 9.19 21.91 -16.47
C SER A 237 8.30 22.06 -15.24
N THR A 238 7.24 22.86 -15.33
CA THR A 238 6.27 23.05 -14.24
C THR A 238 5.52 21.76 -13.88
N GLY A 239 5.76 20.64 -14.60
CA GLY A 239 5.03 19.39 -14.45
C GLY A 239 3.69 19.36 -15.18
N TRP A 240 3.16 20.52 -15.57
CA TRP A 240 1.81 20.70 -16.12
C TRP A 240 1.78 20.84 -17.64
N GLY A 241 2.44 19.92 -18.36
CA GLY A 241 2.37 19.85 -19.82
C GLY A 241 0.97 19.54 -20.35
N ARG A 242 0.77 19.63 -21.68
CA ARG A 242 -0.53 19.40 -22.35
C ARG A 242 -1.16 18.05 -21.97
N VAL A 243 -0.35 17.00 -21.90
CA VAL A 243 -0.79 15.63 -21.54
C VAL A 243 -1.32 15.57 -20.11
N MET A 244 -0.58 16.12 -19.13
CA MET A 244 -0.99 16.12 -17.73
C MET A 244 -2.26 16.94 -17.52
N ARG A 245 -2.35 18.15 -18.11
CA ARG A 245 -3.58 18.97 -18.04
C ARG A 245 -4.78 18.20 -18.61
N LYS A 246 -4.66 17.63 -19.81
CA LYS A 246 -5.74 16.87 -20.45
C LYS A 246 -6.15 15.65 -19.61
N CYS A 247 -5.19 14.96 -19.00
CA CYS A 247 -5.46 13.84 -18.10
C CYS A 247 -6.32 14.26 -16.90
N ILE A 248 -5.94 15.33 -16.19
CA ILE A 248 -6.70 15.85 -15.06
C ILE A 248 -8.06 16.41 -15.49
N GLN A 249 -8.13 17.12 -16.63
CA GLN A 249 -9.40 17.60 -17.19
C GLN A 249 -10.36 16.42 -17.45
N ASN A 250 -9.88 15.37 -18.11
CA ASN A 250 -10.68 14.19 -18.42
C ASN A 250 -11.23 13.53 -17.15
N TRP A 251 -10.51 13.56 -16.03
CA TRP A 251 -11.00 12.99 -14.77
C TRP A 251 -12.20 13.75 -14.18
N TYR A 252 -12.21 15.08 -14.30
CA TYR A 252 -13.36 15.90 -13.86
C TYR A 252 -14.53 15.76 -14.81
N LEU A 253 -14.24 15.79 -16.12
CA LEU A 253 -15.25 15.77 -17.18
C LEU A 253 -15.82 14.37 -17.47
N SER A 254 -15.21 13.31 -16.93
CA SER A 254 -15.74 11.93 -17.02
C SER A 254 -16.85 11.63 -16.02
N LYS A 255 -17.11 12.52 -15.07
CA LYS A 255 -18.08 12.33 -13.98
C LYS A 255 -19.39 13.02 -14.29
N THR A 256 -20.46 12.45 -13.77
CA THR A 256 -21.76 13.15 -13.70
C THR A 256 -21.69 14.31 -12.70
N PRO A 257 -22.56 15.33 -12.82
CA PRO A 257 -22.67 16.41 -11.84
C PRO A 257 -22.84 15.92 -10.39
N GLU A 258 -23.61 14.86 -10.19
CA GLU A 258 -23.90 14.27 -8.88
C GLU A 258 -22.64 13.61 -8.28
N GLU A 259 -21.94 12.80 -9.07
CA GLU A 259 -20.68 12.16 -8.65
C GLU A 259 -19.62 13.20 -8.33
N LEU A 260 -19.55 14.28 -9.12
CA LEU A 260 -18.61 15.35 -8.91
C LEU A 260 -18.94 16.15 -7.64
N ALA A 261 -20.22 16.47 -7.40
CA ALA A 261 -20.68 17.12 -6.18
C ALA A 261 -20.33 16.32 -4.92
N VAL A 262 -20.52 14.99 -4.96
CA VAL A 262 -20.09 14.08 -3.88
C VAL A 262 -18.56 14.08 -3.74
N ALA A 263 -17.80 14.06 -4.84
CA ALA A 263 -16.35 14.04 -4.79
C ALA A 263 -15.77 15.30 -4.12
N VAL A 264 -16.25 16.49 -4.50
CA VAL A 264 -15.74 17.77 -3.98
C VAL A 264 -16.14 18.05 -2.53
N THR A 265 -17.27 17.50 -2.08
CA THR A 265 -17.74 17.64 -0.69
C THR A 265 -17.08 16.63 0.24
N LYS A 266 -17.00 15.36 -0.17
CA LYS A 266 -16.47 14.27 0.66
C LYS A 266 -14.97 14.36 0.89
N TYR A 267 -14.21 14.75 -0.14
CA TYR A 267 -12.75 14.76 -0.12
C TYR A 267 -12.22 16.09 -0.63
N ARG A 268 -12.20 17.12 0.23
CA ARG A 268 -11.79 18.48 -0.16
C ARG A 268 -10.32 18.61 -0.53
N SER A 269 -9.44 17.93 0.20
CA SER A 269 -7.99 17.94 -0.04
C SER A 269 -7.32 16.68 0.51
N ARG A 270 -6.15 16.35 -0.05
CA ARG A 270 -5.26 15.29 0.43
C ARG A 270 -3.84 15.56 -0.03
N ASN A 271 -2.84 15.15 0.75
CA ASN A 271 -1.42 15.18 0.36
C ASN A 271 -0.94 16.55 -0.15
N GLY A 272 -1.46 17.64 0.40
CA GLY A 272 -1.11 19.01 0.01
C GLY A 272 -1.86 19.54 -1.23
N TRP A 273 -2.69 18.72 -1.87
CA TRP A 273 -3.47 19.08 -3.06
C TRP A 273 -4.95 19.21 -2.73
N SER A 274 -5.61 20.20 -3.33
CA SER A 274 -7.06 20.40 -3.26
C SER A 274 -7.70 20.47 -4.64
N HIS A 275 -9.03 20.33 -4.71
CA HIS A 275 -9.76 20.54 -5.96
C HIS A 275 -9.48 21.93 -6.56
N LYS A 276 -9.40 22.96 -5.71
CA LYS A 276 -9.05 24.33 -6.12
C LYS A 276 -7.73 24.39 -6.88
N ASP A 277 -6.70 23.71 -6.41
CA ASP A 277 -5.38 23.72 -7.04
C ASP A 277 -5.41 23.00 -8.39
N LEU A 278 -6.03 21.82 -8.45
CA LEU A 278 -6.14 21.05 -9.68
C LEU A 278 -6.98 21.77 -10.75
N LEU A 279 -8.08 22.41 -10.37
CA LEU A 279 -8.94 23.17 -11.29
C LEU A 279 -8.20 24.40 -11.85
N ARG A 280 -7.41 25.09 -11.01
CA ARG A 280 -6.57 26.22 -11.41
C ARG A 280 -5.48 25.84 -12.40
N LEU A 281 -4.93 24.62 -12.31
CA LEU A 281 -3.80 24.20 -13.17
C LEU A 281 -4.26 23.45 -14.43
N SER A 282 -5.38 22.71 -14.32
CA SER A 282 -5.90 21.93 -15.43
C SER A 282 -6.87 22.70 -16.31
N HIS A 283 -7.61 23.70 -15.79
CA HIS A 283 -8.62 24.46 -16.52
C HIS A 283 -9.60 23.55 -17.31
N PRO A 284 -10.40 22.69 -16.63
CA PRO A 284 -11.38 21.87 -17.32
C PRO A 284 -12.49 22.73 -17.92
N ILE A 285 -12.80 22.46 -19.18
CA ILE A 285 -13.89 23.11 -19.91
C ILE A 285 -14.92 22.01 -20.24
N PRO A 286 -16.14 22.06 -19.67
CA PRO A 286 -17.21 21.13 -20.01
C PRO A 286 -17.50 21.16 -21.50
N ARG A 287 -17.57 19.98 -22.13
CA ARG A 287 -17.89 19.86 -23.57
C ARG A 287 -19.38 19.80 -23.85
N ASN A 288 -20.17 19.36 -22.87
CA ASN A 288 -21.62 19.37 -22.98
C ASN A 288 -22.12 20.79 -22.71
N ASP A 289 -22.65 21.44 -23.72
CA ASP A 289 -23.18 22.79 -23.59
C ASP A 289 -24.33 22.82 -22.58
N GLN A 290 -25.27 21.87 -22.59
CA GLN A 290 -26.45 21.89 -21.70
C GLN A 290 -26.09 21.86 -20.21
N GLN A 291 -25.13 21.03 -19.81
CA GLN A 291 -24.73 20.89 -18.40
C GLN A 291 -23.60 21.84 -17.98
N ARG A 292 -23.10 22.67 -18.89
CA ARG A 292 -21.96 23.56 -18.64
C ARG A 292 -22.16 24.43 -17.41
N ILE A 293 -23.35 25.00 -17.24
CA ILE A 293 -23.71 25.85 -16.10
C ILE A 293 -23.59 25.09 -14.76
N VAL A 294 -24.04 23.84 -14.71
CA VAL A 294 -23.98 22.99 -13.52
C VAL A 294 -22.53 22.72 -13.11
N PHE A 295 -21.69 22.32 -14.08
CA PHE A 295 -20.26 22.12 -13.82
C PHE A 295 -19.56 23.41 -13.37
N GLU A 296 -19.88 24.55 -13.97
CA GLU A 296 -19.33 25.86 -13.56
C GLU A 296 -19.67 26.18 -12.10
N HIS A 297 -20.89 25.88 -11.63
CA HIS A 297 -21.29 26.07 -10.23
C HIS A 297 -20.53 25.11 -9.29
N ILE A 298 -20.37 23.84 -9.66
CA ILE A 298 -19.61 22.87 -8.87
C ILE A 298 -18.13 23.26 -8.80
N PHE A 299 -17.53 23.71 -9.90
CA PHE A 299 -16.15 24.21 -9.92
C PHE A 299 -16.00 25.50 -9.11
N TYR A 300 -17.00 26.37 -9.12
CA TYR A 300 -17.01 27.55 -8.27
C TYR A 300 -17.02 27.15 -6.79
N TYR A 301 -17.92 26.25 -6.38
CA TYR A 301 -17.96 25.72 -5.02
C TYR A 301 -16.62 25.11 -4.61
N ALA A 302 -16.01 24.29 -5.47
CA ALA A 302 -14.72 23.67 -5.20
C ALA A 302 -13.55 24.68 -5.05
N THR A 303 -13.66 25.87 -5.65
CA THR A 303 -12.59 26.90 -5.62
C THR A 303 -12.81 27.98 -4.56
N LYS A 304 -14.07 28.31 -4.26
CA LYS A 304 -14.47 29.39 -3.34
C LYS A 304 -14.99 28.89 -2.00
N GLY A 305 -15.53 27.67 -1.95
CA GLY A 305 -16.07 27.05 -0.74
C GLY A 305 -17.52 27.42 -0.45
N GLU A 306 -18.19 28.13 -1.35
CA GLU A 306 -19.59 28.57 -1.21
C GLU A 306 -20.37 28.31 -2.50
N CYS A 307 -21.69 28.11 -2.37
CA CYS A 307 -22.57 27.92 -3.52
C CYS A 307 -22.90 29.29 -4.14
N GLN A 308 -22.84 29.39 -5.47
CA GLN A 308 -23.35 30.58 -6.14
C GLN A 308 -24.88 30.62 -6.03
N PRO A 309 -25.49 31.80 -5.87
CA PRO A 309 -26.93 31.95 -6.06
C PRO A 309 -27.32 31.43 -7.45
N ARG A 310 -28.43 30.68 -7.52
CA ARG A 310 -28.91 30.18 -8.81
C ARG A 310 -29.25 31.34 -9.72
N LYS A 311 -28.83 31.24 -10.98
CA LYS A 311 -28.90 32.37 -11.92
C LYS A 311 -30.32 32.78 -12.30
N ARG A 312 -31.32 31.93 -12.02
CA ARG A 312 -32.74 32.25 -12.22
C ARG A 312 -33.42 32.94 -11.02
N LEU A 313 -32.75 33.02 -9.87
CA LEU A 313 -33.28 33.69 -8.68
C LEU A 313 -33.01 35.22 -8.66
N PHE A 314 -32.39 35.77 -9.71
CA PHE A 314 -32.25 37.21 -9.86
C PHE A 314 -33.60 37.81 -10.29
N PRO A 315 -34.13 38.84 -9.58
CA PRO A 315 -35.32 39.56 -10.00
C PRO A 315 -35.14 40.12 -11.43
N GLU A 316 -36.19 40.07 -12.24
CA GLU A 316 -36.16 40.56 -13.64
C GLU A 316 -35.73 42.02 -13.76
N GLU A 317 -35.91 42.80 -12.69
CA GLU A 317 -35.56 44.22 -12.62
C GLU A 317 -34.05 44.51 -12.48
N THR A 318 -33.20 43.49 -12.34
CA THR A 318 -31.76 43.69 -12.22
C THR A 318 -31.05 43.66 -13.58
N CYS A 319 -30.24 44.68 -13.89
CA CYS A 319 -29.42 44.77 -15.13
C CYS A 319 -28.54 43.52 -15.37
N TRP A 320 -28.21 42.80 -14.30
CA TRP A 320 -27.44 41.56 -14.34
C TRP A 320 -28.26 40.36 -14.85
N ALA A 321 -29.59 40.34 -14.66
CA ALA A 321 -30.46 39.24 -15.08
C ALA A 321 -30.49 39.09 -16.62
N GLU A 322 -30.58 40.20 -17.35
CA GLU A 322 -30.57 40.21 -18.81
C GLU A 322 -29.21 39.77 -19.38
N THR A 323 -28.11 40.25 -18.79
CA THR A 323 -26.73 39.84 -19.14
C THR A 323 -26.49 38.34 -18.89
N VAL A 324 -27.08 37.79 -17.84
CA VAL A 324 -27.00 36.35 -17.50
C VAL A 324 -27.81 35.50 -18.49
N ARG A 325 -29.03 35.93 -18.87
CA ARG A 325 -29.84 35.31 -19.92
C ARG A 325 -29.13 35.32 -21.28
N MET A 326 -28.31 36.32 -21.59
CA MET A 326 -27.53 36.34 -22.84
C MET A 326 -26.34 35.36 -22.86
N LYS A 327 -25.80 34.98 -21.69
CA LYS A 327 -24.64 34.09 -21.59
C LYS A 327 -25.02 32.60 -21.67
N TYR A 328 -26.24 32.24 -21.25
CA TYR A 328 -26.72 30.85 -21.19
C TYR A 328 -28.13 30.74 -21.78
N THR A 329 -28.38 29.67 -22.51
CA THR A 329 -29.69 29.30 -23.08
C THR A 329 -30.72 28.99 -21.99
N GLU A 330 -32.02 29.11 -22.32
CA GLU A 330 -33.10 28.74 -21.40
C GLU A 330 -33.02 27.28 -20.95
N GLU A 331 -32.63 26.38 -21.85
CA GLU A 331 -32.44 24.96 -21.58
C GLU A 331 -31.38 24.71 -20.51
N GLN A 332 -30.26 25.44 -20.58
CA GLN A 332 -29.21 25.37 -19.55
C GLN A 332 -29.72 25.87 -18.19
N LEU A 333 -30.52 26.94 -18.15
CA LEU A 333 -31.08 27.47 -16.90
C LEU A 333 -32.10 26.49 -16.27
N VAL A 334 -32.91 25.81 -17.09
CA VAL A 334 -33.82 24.75 -16.62
C VAL A 334 -33.05 23.55 -16.06
N GLU A 335 -31.92 23.19 -16.67
CA GLU A 335 -31.03 22.13 -16.17
C GLU A 335 -30.36 22.52 -14.84
N GLU A 336 -29.97 23.79 -14.68
CA GLU A 336 -29.46 24.32 -13.40
C GLU A 336 -30.49 24.15 -12.27
N ASP A 337 -31.75 24.52 -12.51
CA ASP A 337 -32.83 24.40 -11.52
C ASP A 337 -33.10 22.95 -11.11
N LYS A 338 -33.04 22.01 -12.05
CA LYS A 338 -33.34 20.60 -11.83
C LYS A 338 -32.16 19.77 -11.33
N SER A 339 -30.95 20.33 -11.30
CA SER A 339 -29.76 19.55 -10.98
C SER A 339 -29.76 19.07 -9.52
N GLU A 340 -29.87 17.75 -9.35
CA GLU A 340 -29.71 17.05 -8.07
C GLU A 340 -28.33 17.29 -7.45
N GLY A 341 -27.29 17.37 -8.29
CA GLY A 341 -25.92 17.69 -7.85
C GLY A 341 -25.81 19.06 -7.17
N LEU A 342 -26.51 20.08 -7.66
CA LEU A 342 -26.51 21.42 -7.05
C LEU A 342 -27.36 21.46 -5.77
N LEU A 343 -28.54 20.83 -5.78
CA LEU A 343 -29.36 20.68 -4.57
C LEU A 343 -28.59 19.98 -3.45
N TYR A 344 -27.84 18.94 -3.80
CA TYR A 344 -26.95 18.25 -2.89
C TYR A 344 -25.86 19.18 -2.30
N LEU A 345 -25.20 20.00 -3.14
CA LEU A 345 -24.17 20.93 -2.67
C LEU A 345 -24.73 21.99 -1.73
N GLU A 346 -25.85 22.60 -2.10
CA GLU A 346 -26.56 23.58 -1.28
C GLU A 346 -26.91 22.98 0.07
N ARG A 347 -27.42 21.75 0.08
CA ARG A 347 -27.77 21.05 1.31
C ARG A 347 -26.57 20.78 2.21
N VAL A 348 -25.49 20.23 1.67
CA VAL A 348 -24.26 19.99 2.44
C VAL A 348 -23.70 21.31 2.99
N SER A 349 -23.78 22.39 2.22
CA SER A 349 -23.34 23.72 2.65
C SER A 349 -24.23 24.35 3.71
N SER A 350 -25.51 23.99 3.78
CA SER A 350 -26.44 24.52 4.79
C SER A 350 -26.35 23.81 6.15
N LEU A 351 -25.71 22.64 6.22
CA LEU A 351 -25.59 21.90 7.47
C LEU A 351 -24.65 22.60 8.45
N SER A 352 -25.13 22.83 9.67
CA SER A 352 -24.38 23.47 10.75
C SER A 352 -24.49 22.67 12.06
N PRO A 353 -23.62 22.91 13.06
CA PRO A 353 -23.77 22.30 14.40
C PRO A 353 -25.07 22.67 15.14
N TYR A 354 -25.87 23.59 14.59
CA TYR A 354 -27.13 24.05 15.17
C TYR A 354 -28.36 23.56 14.38
N THR A 355 -28.14 22.83 13.27
CA THR A 355 -29.23 22.26 12.47
C THR A 355 -29.99 21.21 13.30
N PRO A 356 -31.33 21.26 13.34
CA PRO A 356 -32.14 20.27 14.06
C PRO A 356 -31.84 18.83 13.62
N GLU A 357 -31.91 17.90 14.56
CA GLU A 357 -31.56 16.49 14.33
C GLU A 357 -32.46 15.82 13.29
N GLU A 358 -33.76 16.12 13.30
CA GLU A 358 -34.73 15.63 12.32
C GLU A 358 -34.35 16.04 10.89
N GLU A 359 -33.87 17.28 10.73
CA GLU A 359 -33.44 17.83 9.46
C GLU A 359 -32.15 17.14 8.96
N ILE A 360 -31.23 16.82 9.87
CA ILE A 360 -30.03 16.03 9.57
C ILE A 360 -30.42 14.62 9.09
N ILE A 361 -31.32 13.94 9.80
CA ILE A 361 -31.80 12.60 9.45
C ILE A 361 -32.48 12.60 8.09
N TRP A 362 -33.34 13.59 7.82
CA TRP A 362 -33.98 13.76 6.52
C TRP A 362 -32.94 13.95 5.41
N SER A 363 -31.92 14.76 5.66
CA SER A 363 -30.83 15.02 4.69
C SER A 363 -30.06 13.75 4.36
N ILE A 364 -29.73 12.94 5.38
CA ILE A 364 -29.02 11.67 5.22
C ILE A 364 -29.83 10.72 4.34
N ARG A 365 -31.14 10.60 4.59
CA ARG A 365 -32.00 9.67 3.84
C ARG A 365 -32.26 10.13 2.41
N HIS A 366 -32.49 11.42 2.21
CA HIS A 366 -32.82 11.99 0.91
C HIS A 366 -31.59 12.11 0.00
N PHE A 367 -30.52 12.76 0.49
CA PHE A 367 -29.31 13.04 -0.29
C PHE A 367 -28.21 12.00 -0.15
N ARG A 368 -28.42 10.94 0.65
CA ARG A 368 -27.44 9.86 0.91
C ARG A 368 -26.13 10.39 1.47
N LEU A 369 -26.21 11.38 2.36
CA LEU A 369 -25.04 11.99 2.98
C LEU A 369 -24.26 10.97 3.81
N THR A 370 -22.93 11.04 3.71
CA THR A 370 -22.04 10.21 4.53
C THR A 370 -21.63 10.96 5.80
N TRP A 371 -21.14 10.22 6.80
CA TRP A 371 -20.76 10.77 8.10
C TRP A 371 -19.69 11.88 8.02
N GLU A 372 -18.82 11.88 6.99
CA GLU A 372 -17.81 12.92 6.77
C GLU A 372 -18.42 14.31 6.46
N MET A 373 -19.67 14.35 6.02
CA MET A 373 -20.39 15.58 5.65
C MET A 373 -21.24 16.12 6.80
N ILE A 374 -21.41 15.34 7.87
CA ILE A 374 -22.26 15.69 9.00
C ILE A 374 -21.44 16.44 10.05
N PRO A 375 -21.93 17.56 10.62
CA PRO A 375 -21.23 18.27 11.67
C PRO A 375 -20.97 17.39 12.90
N SER A 376 -19.76 17.45 13.46
CA SER A 376 -19.27 16.52 14.49
C SER A 376 -20.17 16.39 15.73
N LYS A 377 -20.92 17.45 16.08
CA LYS A 377 -21.85 17.44 17.22
C LYS A 377 -22.95 16.37 17.07
N HIS A 378 -23.44 16.14 15.84
CA HIS A 378 -24.49 15.16 15.56
C HIS A 378 -23.97 13.72 15.51
N LEU A 379 -22.65 13.51 15.40
CA LEU A 379 -22.03 12.17 15.34
C LEU A 379 -22.02 11.44 16.70
N ASN A 380 -22.59 12.03 17.74
CA ASN A 380 -22.85 11.38 19.03
C ASN A 380 -24.31 10.97 19.21
N SER A 381 -25.22 11.36 18.31
CA SER A 381 -26.63 10.94 18.37
C SER A 381 -26.80 9.51 17.84
N LEU A 382 -27.57 8.70 18.58
CA LEU A 382 -28.00 7.38 18.15
C LEU A 382 -28.85 7.44 16.87
N GLU A 383 -29.87 8.30 16.81
CA GLU A 383 -30.81 8.36 15.69
C GLU A 383 -30.13 8.79 14.38
N VAL A 384 -29.14 9.66 14.47
CA VAL A 384 -28.30 10.04 13.32
C VAL A 384 -27.53 8.81 12.79
N TRP A 385 -26.88 8.04 13.66
CA TRP A 385 -26.20 6.80 13.23
C TRP A 385 -27.18 5.74 12.72
N LYS A 386 -28.41 5.67 13.25
CA LYS A 386 -29.46 4.80 12.71
C LYS A 386 -29.72 5.13 11.23
N ALA A 387 -29.81 6.41 10.87
CA ALA A 387 -30.01 6.85 9.48
C ALA A 387 -28.78 6.60 8.59
N ILE A 388 -27.56 6.84 9.10
CA ILE A 388 -26.33 6.65 8.30
C ILE A 388 -26.13 5.18 7.93
N VAL A 389 -26.39 4.25 8.87
CA VAL A 389 -26.14 2.82 8.68
C VAL A 389 -27.04 2.19 7.61
N GLU A 390 -28.25 2.70 7.41
CA GLU A 390 -29.21 2.19 6.41
C GLU A 390 -28.62 2.07 5.00
N ARG A 391 -27.68 2.95 4.62
CA ARG A 391 -27.05 2.96 3.29
C ARG A 391 -25.53 3.06 3.33
N MET A 392 -24.92 2.72 4.46
CA MET A 392 -23.47 2.87 4.65
C MET A 392 -22.69 1.86 3.78
N PRO A 393 -21.66 2.30 3.03
CA PRO A 393 -20.77 1.37 2.34
C PRO A 393 -20.09 0.40 3.32
N MET A 394 -19.97 -0.87 2.93
CA MET A 394 -19.48 -1.95 3.82
C MET A 394 -18.09 -1.67 4.42
N LEU A 395 -17.15 -1.11 3.66
CA LEU A 395 -15.83 -0.74 4.20
C LEU A 395 -15.91 0.38 5.25
N ALA A 396 -16.81 1.36 5.06
CA ALA A 396 -17.04 2.41 6.05
C ALA A 396 -17.71 1.84 7.31
N MET A 397 -18.61 0.87 7.15
CA MET A 397 -19.25 0.16 8.25
C MET A 397 -18.23 -0.60 9.10
N ILE A 398 -17.37 -1.42 8.47
CA ILE A 398 -16.32 -2.19 9.14
C ILE A 398 -15.39 -1.29 9.97
N ARG A 399 -15.00 -0.13 9.42
CA ARG A 399 -14.14 0.84 10.10
C ARG A 399 -14.79 1.54 11.30
N ASN A 400 -16.12 1.61 11.33
CA ASN A 400 -16.88 2.36 12.32
C ASN A 400 -17.66 1.48 13.31
N LEU A 401 -17.46 0.15 13.31
CA LEU A 401 -18.11 -0.78 14.26
C LEU A 401 -17.90 -0.37 15.72
N ALA A 402 -16.69 0.03 16.08
CA ALA A 402 -16.35 0.53 17.40
C ALA A 402 -17.15 1.79 17.78
N LYS A 403 -17.27 2.76 16.86
CA LYS A 403 -18.03 3.99 17.08
C LYS A 403 -19.53 3.70 17.20
N MET A 404 -20.07 2.83 16.36
CA MET A 404 -21.47 2.40 16.42
C MET A 404 -21.80 1.70 17.75
N GLN A 405 -20.90 0.84 18.24
CA GLN A 405 -21.02 0.22 19.56
C GLN A 405 -20.99 1.26 20.69
N ASN A 406 -20.08 2.23 20.62
CA ASN A 406 -19.95 3.28 21.62
C ASN A 406 -21.18 4.21 21.68
N VAL A 407 -21.76 4.59 20.54
CA VAL A 407 -23.00 5.38 20.46
C VAL A 407 -24.21 4.58 20.94
N GLY A 408 -24.09 3.26 21.06
CA GLY A 408 -25.13 2.38 21.58
C GLY A 408 -26.06 1.83 20.51
N LEU A 409 -25.65 1.80 19.23
CA LEU A 409 -26.44 1.26 18.13
C LEU A 409 -26.83 -0.21 18.31
N PHE A 410 -26.06 -0.94 19.12
CA PHE A 410 -26.20 -2.37 19.37
C PHE A 410 -26.61 -2.68 20.82
N LYS A 411 -27.22 -1.73 21.54
CA LYS A 411 -27.66 -1.88 22.94
C LYS A 411 -29.06 -2.53 23.05
N GLY A 412 -29.16 -3.80 22.70
CA GLY A 412 -29.99 -4.79 23.44
C GLY A 412 -31.50 -4.58 23.63
N GLU A 413 -32.19 -3.65 22.96
CA GLU A 413 -33.66 -3.67 22.94
C GLU A 413 -34.22 -4.57 21.84
N LYS A 414 -35.44 -5.12 22.02
CA LYS A 414 -36.05 -6.14 21.13
C LYS A 414 -36.13 -5.75 19.64
N LYS A 415 -36.09 -4.45 19.29
CA LYS A 415 -36.05 -3.94 17.89
C LYS A 415 -34.62 -3.70 17.37
N GLU A 416 -33.60 -3.74 18.23
CA GLU A 416 -32.19 -3.45 17.89
C GLU A 416 -31.37 -4.72 17.59
N GLY A 417 -31.88 -5.90 17.97
CA GLY A 417 -31.40 -7.19 17.48
C GLY A 417 -31.41 -7.29 15.95
N ASP A 418 -32.37 -6.62 15.29
CA ASP A 418 -32.47 -6.53 13.84
C ASP A 418 -31.26 -5.83 13.19
N LYS A 419 -30.62 -4.87 13.88
CA LYS A 419 -29.47 -4.14 13.33
C LYS A 419 -28.19 -4.93 13.41
N ILE A 420 -27.98 -5.65 14.51
CA ILE A 420 -26.88 -6.62 14.61
C ILE A 420 -27.08 -7.68 13.52
N ALA A 421 -28.29 -8.23 13.40
CA ALA A 421 -28.62 -9.21 12.36
C ALA A 421 -28.37 -8.65 10.95
N HIS A 422 -28.73 -7.39 10.68
CA HIS A 422 -28.46 -6.74 9.40
C HIS A 422 -26.95 -6.61 9.10
N VAL A 423 -26.16 -6.15 10.07
CA VAL A 423 -24.70 -6.02 9.91
C VAL A 423 -24.06 -7.40 9.73
N VAL A 424 -24.48 -8.40 10.50
CA VAL A 424 -24.01 -9.79 10.38
C VAL A 424 -24.38 -10.38 9.02
N ALA A 425 -25.62 -10.18 8.55
CA ALA A 425 -26.06 -10.63 7.24
C ALA A 425 -25.22 -10.00 6.11
N LEU A 426 -24.91 -8.71 6.23
CA LEU A 426 -24.08 -8.01 5.25
C LEU A 426 -22.63 -8.52 5.27
N LEU A 427 -22.02 -8.68 6.45
CA LEU A 427 -20.65 -9.21 6.61
C LEU A 427 -20.49 -10.67 6.21
N THR A 428 -21.58 -11.44 6.18
CA THR A 428 -21.53 -12.87 5.81
C THR A 428 -21.98 -13.12 4.37
N ASN A 429 -22.30 -12.07 3.61
CA ASN A 429 -22.70 -12.15 2.21
C ASN A 429 -21.47 -12.05 1.28
N LEU A 430 -21.17 -13.17 0.60
CA LEU A 430 -20.05 -13.29 -0.33
C LEU A 430 -20.12 -12.30 -1.51
N GLU A 431 -21.31 -12.11 -2.10
CA GLU A 431 -21.49 -11.20 -3.24
C GLU A 431 -21.27 -9.75 -2.84
N ALA A 432 -21.76 -9.38 -1.65
CA ALA A 432 -21.59 -8.03 -1.11
C ALA A 432 -20.11 -7.72 -0.83
N ILE A 433 -19.35 -8.68 -0.27
CA ILE A 433 -17.90 -8.54 -0.04
C ILE A 433 -17.16 -8.37 -1.37
N LYS A 434 -17.44 -9.23 -2.37
CA LYS A 434 -16.82 -9.17 -3.70
C LYS A 434 -17.14 -7.86 -4.42
N LYS A 435 -18.40 -7.41 -4.39
CA LYS A 435 -18.84 -6.15 -5.00
C LYS A 435 -18.18 -4.94 -4.33
N ALA A 436 -18.04 -4.96 -3.02
CA ALA A 436 -17.38 -3.91 -2.25
C ALA A 436 -15.84 -3.94 -2.37
N ARG A 437 -15.27 -5.00 -2.99
CA ARG A 437 -13.82 -5.23 -3.16
C ARG A 437 -13.06 -5.08 -1.84
N ILE A 438 -13.59 -5.67 -0.77
CA ILE A 438 -12.98 -5.58 0.55
C ILE A 438 -11.84 -6.57 0.64
N HIS A 439 -10.69 -6.04 1.02
CA HIS A 439 -9.47 -6.81 1.10
C HIS A 439 -9.41 -7.59 2.44
N PRO A 440 -8.98 -8.87 2.47
CA PRO A 440 -8.95 -9.68 3.70
C PRO A 440 -8.22 -9.03 4.87
N ILE A 441 -7.04 -8.44 4.64
CA ILE A 441 -6.29 -7.73 5.69
C ILE A 441 -7.06 -6.54 6.31
N GLN A 442 -7.96 -5.89 5.58
CA GLN A 442 -8.77 -4.78 6.12
C GLN A 442 -9.78 -5.33 7.13
N ILE A 443 -10.33 -6.51 6.88
CA ILE A 443 -11.24 -7.21 7.78
C ILE A 443 -10.47 -7.72 8.99
N LEU A 444 -9.31 -8.34 8.79
CA LEU A 444 -8.46 -8.81 9.88
C LEU A 444 -8.07 -7.65 10.80
N LEU A 445 -7.64 -6.51 10.24
CA LEU A 445 -7.33 -5.31 11.00
C LEU A 445 -8.54 -4.81 11.79
N ALA A 446 -9.70 -4.75 11.15
CA ALA A 446 -10.92 -4.30 11.80
C ALA A 446 -11.35 -5.24 12.92
N LYS A 447 -11.19 -6.56 12.75
CA LYS A 447 -11.42 -7.57 13.80
C LYS A 447 -10.49 -7.36 14.97
N THR A 448 -9.18 -7.28 14.73
CA THR A 448 -8.18 -7.08 15.80
C THR A 448 -8.43 -5.79 16.57
N VAL A 449 -8.78 -4.70 15.88
CA VAL A 449 -9.15 -3.44 16.54
C VAL A 449 -10.48 -3.58 17.28
N TYR A 450 -11.52 -4.17 16.69
CA TYR A 450 -12.81 -4.31 17.34
C TYR A 450 -12.73 -5.18 18.61
N ASP A 451 -11.96 -6.27 18.57
CA ASP A 451 -11.78 -7.21 19.67
C ASP A 451 -10.92 -6.64 20.82
N SER A 452 -10.08 -5.62 20.57
CA SER A 452 -9.30 -4.97 21.65
C SER A 452 -10.16 -4.21 22.65
N GLY A 453 -11.37 -3.80 22.24
CA GLY A 453 -12.29 -3.02 23.08
C GLY A 453 -11.87 -1.57 23.31
N CYS A 454 -10.75 -1.12 22.73
CA CYS A 454 -10.25 0.24 22.88
C CYS A 454 -9.60 0.77 21.60
N GLY A 455 -9.72 2.08 21.40
CA GLY A 455 -9.11 2.76 20.26
C GLY A 455 -7.59 2.82 20.37
N ASP A 456 -6.88 2.48 19.28
CA ASP A 456 -5.41 2.61 19.18
C ASP A 456 -4.94 4.08 19.28
N ARG A 457 -5.80 5.01 18.82
CA ARG A 457 -5.58 6.46 18.92
C ARG A 457 -6.82 7.13 19.51
N GLY A 458 -6.76 7.49 20.80
CA GLY A 458 -7.82 8.20 21.52
C GLY A 458 -8.37 7.42 22.72
N GLY A 459 -9.38 7.98 23.39
CA GLY A 459 -9.98 7.40 24.61
C GLY A 459 -11.27 6.60 24.36
N LEU A 460 -11.55 6.19 23.12
CA LEU A 460 -12.77 5.43 22.81
C LEU A 460 -12.66 4.02 23.40
N VAL A 461 -13.63 3.65 24.23
CA VAL A 461 -13.73 2.32 24.85
C VAL A 461 -15.10 1.73 24.53
N TRP A 462 -15.13 0.42 24.26
CA TRP A 462 -16.35 -0.34 23.99
C TRP A 462 -16.22 -1.79 24.43
N THR A 463 -17.35 -2.47 24.56
CA THR A 463 -17.39 -3.92 24.82
C THR A 463 -17.64 -4.65 23.50
N PRO A 464 -16.71 -5.49 23.01
CA PRO A 464 -16.89 -6.26 21.77
C PRO A 464 -18.09 -7.21 21.88
N LYS A 465 -18.90 -7.30 20.82
CA LYS A 465 -20.00 -8.26 20.72
C LYS A 465 -19.54 -9.55 20.03
N PRO A 466 -19.74 -10.74 20.64
CA PRO A 466 -19.29 -12.01 20.06
C PRO A 466 -19.83 -12.27 18.65
N GLU A 467 -21.08 -11.86 18.38
CA GLU A 467 -21.76 -12.07 17.09
C GLU A 467 -21.07 -11.29 15.97
N LEU A 468 -20.68 -10.04 16.24
CA LEU A 468 -19.97 -9.19 15.28
C LEU A 468 -18.53 -9.65 15.09
N SER A 469 -17.86 -10.08 16.17
CA SER A 469 -16.50 -10.62 16.10
C SER A 469 -16.43 -11.91 15.26
N ALA A 470 -17.42 -12.80 15.41
CA ALA A 470 -17.56 -14.01 14.60
C ALA A 470 -17.91 -13.70 13.14
N ALA A 471 -18.77 -12.70 12.90
CA ALA A 471 -19.11 -12.26 11.54
C ALA A 471 -17.91 -11.68 10.79
N LEU A 472 -17.06 -10.88 11.46
CA LEU A 472 -15.80 -10.38 10.89
C LEU A 472 -14.83 -11.52 10.56
N GLU A 473 -14.73 -12.53 11.43
CA GLU A 473 -13.90 -13.71 11.16
C GLU A 473 -14.40 -14.49 9.94
N LYS A 474 -15.72 -14.70 9.82
CA LYS A 474 -16.29 -15.32 8.62
C LYS A 474 -16.06 -14.47 7.37
N ALA A 475 -16.23 -13.16 7.47
CA ALA A 475 -15.98 -12.21 6.38
C ALA A 475 -14.53 -12.26 5.90
N PHE A 476 -13.56 -12.44 6.82
CA PHE A 476 -12.15 -12.57 6.49
C PHE A 476 -11.88 -13.75 5.56
N TYR A 477 -12.44 -14.93 5.86
CA TYR A 477 -12.29 -16.11 5.00
C TYR A 477 -13.02 -15.95 3.66
N LEU A 478 -14.24 -15.37 3.67
CA LEU A 478 -15.01 -15.11 2.45
C LEU A 478 -14.37 -14.08 1.52
N ALA A 479 -13.50 -13.20 2.04
CA ALA A 479 -12.80 -12.21 1.24
C ALA A 479 -11.68 -12.81 0.38
N PHE A 480 -11.23 -14.03 0.67
CA PHE A 480 -10.32 -14.76 -0.21
C PHE A 480 -11.09 -15.48 -1.33
N SER A 481 -10.39 -15.76 -2.43
CA SER A 481 -10.84 -16.73 -3.42
C SER A 481 -10.98 -18.11 -2.77
N LEU A 482 -12.05 -18.83 -3.13
CA LEU A 482 -12.26 -20.19 -2.65
C LEU A 482 -11.27 -21.12 -3.35
N MET A 483 -10.45 -21.81 -2.58
CA MET A 483 -9.60 -22.89 -3.09
C MET A 483 -10.46 -24.13 -3.36
N PRO A 484 -10.32 -24.78 -4.52
CA PRO A 484 -10.83 -26.13 -4.69
C PRO A 484 -10.13 -27.09 -3.72
N LYS A 485 -10.85 -28.12 -3.26
CA LYS A 485 -10.25 -29.14 -2.38
C LYS A 485 -9.11 -29.87 -3.09
N THR A 486 -8.13 -30.26 -2.30
CA THR A 486 -6.94 -30.96 -2.79
C THR A 486 -6.54 -32.07 -1.82
N GLU A 487 -6.26 -33.24 -2.38
CA GLU A 487 -5.81 -34.43 -1.65
C GLU A 487 -4.30 -34.40 -1.32
N LYS A 488 -3.61 -33.33 -1.74
CA LYS A 488 -2.16 -33.16 -1.49
C LYS A 488 -1.91 -32.87 -0.01
N ARG A 489 -0.76 -33.33 0.48
CA ARG A 489 -0.34 -33.12 1.88
C ARG A 489 0.48 -31.85 2.01
N PHE A 490 -0.01 -30.92 2.81
CA PHE A 490 0.61 -29.61 3.01
C PHE A 490 1.41 -29.55 4.31
N CYS A 491 2.63 -29.01 4.22
CA CYS A 491 3.38 -28.51 5.36
C CYS A 491 3.32 -26.99 5.34
N ILE A 492 2.63 -26.39 6.32
CA ILE A 492 2.51 -24.94 6.45
C ILE A 492 3.52 -24.46 7.50
N ALA A 493 4.57 -23.78 7.05
CA ALA A 493 5.65 -23.29 7.89
C ALA A 493 5.53 -21.78 8.12
N LEU A 494 5.35 -21.38 9.38
CA LEU A 494 5.22 -20.00 9.80
C LEU A 494 6.54 -19.49 10.39
N ASP A 495 7.11 -18.47 9.76
CA ASP A 495 8.28 -17.79 10.28
C ASP A 495 7.93 -17.01 11.56
N CYS A 496 8.58 -17.40 12.66
CA CYS A 496 8.45 -16.75 13.97
C CYS A 496 9.75 -16.08 14.40
N SER A 497 10.61 -15.70 13.47
CA SER A 497 11.77 -14.85 13.71
C SER A 497 11.35 -13.48 14.27
N ALA A 498 12.33 -12.73 14.77
CA ALA A 498 12.09 -11.39 15.29
C ALA A 498 11.65 -10.39 14.21
N SER A 499 12.06 -10.59 12.94
CA SER A 499 11.71 -9.71 11.84
C SER A 499 10.22 -9.74 11.51
N MET A 500 9.59 -10.89 11.69
CA MET A 500 8.15 -11.11 11.55
C MET A 500 7.31 -10.42 12.64
N CYS A 501 7.91 -9.85 13.70
CA CYS A 501 7.23 -8.99 14.67
C CYS A 501 6.96 -7.57 14.14
N SER A 502 7.54 -7.20 13.01
CA SER A 502 7.32 -5.89 12.40
C SER A 502 5.84 -5.68 12.07
N LYS A 503 5.37 -4.45 12.31
CA LYS A 503 4.00 -4.04 12.04
C LYS A 503 3.78 -3.91 10.55
N LEU A 504 2.82 -4.65 10.03
CA LEU A 504 2.45 -4.59 8.62
C LEU A 504 1.76 -3.27 8.31
N SER A 505 2.26 -2.55 7.31
CA SER A 505 1.58 -1.37 6.77
C SER A 505 1.29 -0.26 7.81
N GLY A 506 2.08 -0.19 8.88
CA GLY A 506 1.89 0.74 10.00
C GLY A 506 0.63 0.45 10.85
N SER A 507 0.11 -0.76 10.79
CA SER A 507 -1.08 -1.22 11.52
C SER A 507 -0.71 -1.92 12.84
N VAL A 508 -1.72 -2.38 13.60
CA VAL A 508 -1.50 -3.19 14.81
C VAL A 508 -1.15 -4.65 14.51
N LEU A 509 -1.30 -5.10 13.26
CA LEU A 509 -1.01 -6.47 12.85
C LEU A 509 0.48 -6.67 12.63
N THR A 510 1.04 -7.74 13.20
CA THR A 510 2.41 -8.18 12.94
C THR A 510 2.44 -9.19 11.80
N GLY A 511 3.61 -9.37 11.17
CA GLY A 511 3.86 -10.41 10.18
C GLY A 511 3.47 -11.82 10.67
N ARG A 512 3.69 -12.12 11.95
CA ARG A 512 3.32 -13.39 12.60
C ARG A 512 1.82 -13.64 12.66
N ILE A 513 1.05 -12.66 13.15
CA ILE A 513 -0.42 -12.80 13.26
C ILE A 513 -1.03 -12.93 11.85
N ALA A 514 -0.50 -12.12 10.94
CA ALA A 514 -0.88 -12.12 9.54
C ALA A 514 -0.62 -13.47 8.84
N SER A 515 0.59 -14.01 8.95
CA SER A 515 0.95 -15.29 8.32
C SER A 515 0.10 -16.43 8.86
N ALA A 516 -0.11 -16.48 10.17
CA ALA A 516 -0.96 -17.48 10.80
C ALA A 516 -2.43 -17.34 10.39
N ALA A 517 -2.97 -16.13 10.32
CA ALA A 517 -4.33 -15.89 9.83
C ALA A 517 -4.51 -16.34 8.37
N MET A 518 -3.52 -16.14 7.50
CA MET A 518 -3.56 -16.64 6.12
C MET A 518 -3.45 -18.16 6.05
N ALA A 519 -2.60 -18.77 6.87
CA ALA A 519 -2.45 -20.21 6.97
C ALA A 519 -3.78 -20.92 7.33
N MET A 520 -4.62 -20.30 8.16
CA MET A 520 -5.93 -20.84 8.49
C MET A 520 -6.84 -21.03 7.27
N ASN A 521 -6.72 -20.15 6.27
CA ASN A 521 -7.53 -20.29 5.07
C ASN A 521 -7.16 -21.57 4.30
N ILE A 522 -5.87 -21.91 4.28
CA ILE A 522 -5.36 -23.14 3.67
C ILE A 522 -5.72 -24.35 4.55
N LEU A 523 -5.57 -24.27 5.88
CA LEU A 523 -5.98 -25.33 6.80
C LEU A 523 -7.46 -25.69 6.68
N LYS A 524 -8.33 -24.71 6.43
CA LYS A 524 -9.78 -24.94 6.25
C LYS A 524 -10.14 -25.57 4.91
N THR A 525 -9.22 -25.59 3.94
CA THR A 525 -9.50 -26.03 2.56
C THR A 525 -8.72 -27.28 2.16
N ALA A 526 -7.49 -27.44 2.65
CA ALA A 526 -6.68 -28.63 2.43
C ALA A 526 -7.19 -29.82 3.27
N ASP A 527 -7.31 -31.00 2.66
CA ASP A 527 -7.79 -32.19 3.37
C ASP A 527 -6.72 -32.76 4.33
N SER A 528 -5.43 -32.50 4.07
CA SER A 528 -4.31 -32.89 4.94
C SER A 528 -3.26 -31.78 5.03
N ALA A 529 -3.20 -31.08 6.16
CA ALA A 529 -2.23 -30.03 6.40
C ALA A 529 -1.69 -30.06 7.84
N GLU A 530 -0.38 -29.86 8.00
CA GLU A 530 0.30 -29.76 9.30
C GLU A 530 0.98 -28.39 9.41
N CYS A 531 0.66 -27.65 10.47
CA CYS A 531 1.26 -26.35 10.74
C CYS A 531 2.48 -26.49 11.65
N ILE A 532 3.58 -25.85 11.25
CA ILE A 532 4.81 -25.74 12.03
C ILE A 532 5.23 -24.29 12.14
N THR A 533 5.98 -23.98 13.18
CA THR A 533 6.73 -22.72 13.31
C THR A 533 8.22 -23.00 13.12
N PHE A 534 8.96 -22.01 12.60
CA PHE A 534 10.40 -22.08 12.55
C PHE A 534 11.06 -20.75 12.93
N CYS A 535 12.15 -20.86 13.69
CA CYS A 535 13.16 -19.84 13.94
C CYS A 535 14.49 -20.57 14.19
N ASN A 536 14.95 -20.67 15.44
CA ASN A 536 16.07 -21.55 15.84
C ASN A 536 15.73 -23.05 15.80
N LYS A 537 14.45 -23.38 16.02
CA LYS A 537 13.94 -24.77 16.07
C LYS A 537 12.62 -24.82 15.32
N THR A 538 12.27 -26.03 14.89
CA THR A 538 10.97 -26.33 14.30
C THR A 538 10.09 -26.96 15.36
N GLU A 539 8.91 -26.39 15.57
CA GLU A 539 7.90 -26.88 16.51
C GLU A 539 6.56 -27.02 15.79
N ILE A 540 5.77 -28.03 16.16
CA ILE A 540 4.43 -28.23 15.61
C ILE A 540 3.48 -27.27 16.31
N LEU A 541 2.69 -26.54 15.54
CA LEU A 541 1.64 -25.67 16.06
C LEU A 541 0.33 -26.46 16.14
N PRO A 542 -0.45 -26.34 17.24
CA PRO A 542 -1.69 -27.07 17.43
C PRO A 542 -2.86 -26.44 16.65
N PHE A 543 -2.62 -25.92 15.45
CA PHE A 543 -3.64 -25.28 14.62
C PHE A 543 -4.35 -26.33 13.78
N THR A 544 -5.67 -26.29 13.83
CA THR A 544 -6.58 -27.19 13.09
C THR A 544 -7.52 -26.37 12.22
N ALA A 545 -8.30 -27.00 11.34
CA ALA A 545 -9.30 -26.31 10.54
C ALA A 545 -10.37 -25.62 11.42
N GLU A 546 -10.58 -26.10 12.65
CA GLU A 546 -11.56 -25.60 13.61
C GLU A 546 -11.02 -24.46 14.49
N SER A 547 -9.71 -24.24 14.52
CA SER A 547 -9.10 -23.19 15.33
C SER A 547 -9.64 -21.80 14.98
N LYS A 548 -9.80 -20.96 16.01
CA LYS A 548 -10.29 -19.58 15.88
C LYS A 548 -9.14 -18.60 15.75
N LEU A 549 -9.38 -17.45 15.09
CA LEU A 549 -8.37 -16.39 14.98
C LEU A 549 -7.87 -15.85 16.34
N ALA A 550 -8.68 -15.95 17.40
CA ALA A 550 -8.29 -15.56 18.75
C ALA A 550 -7.18 -16.46 19.32
N GLU A 551 -7.32 -17.78 19.18
CA GLU A 551 -6.34 -18.78 19.62
C GLU A 551 -4.99 -18.58 18.92
N ILE A 552 -5.02 -18.19 17.65
CA ILE A 552 -3.82 -17.86 16.88
C ILE A 552 -3.13 -16.64 17.44
N THR A 553 -3.91 -15.58 17.72
CA THR A 553 -3.37 -14.35 18.27
C THR A 553 -2.66 -14.65 19.60
N ASP A 554 -3.27 -15.45 20.46
CA ASP A 554 -2.70 -15.82 21.75
C ASP A 554 -1.40 -16.65 21.61
N ASN A 555 -1.33 -17.57 20.66
CA ASN A 555 -0.14 -18.42 20.43
C ASN A 555 1.00 -17.68 19.68
N MET A 556 0.66 -16.73 18.79
CA MET A 556 1.62 -16.03 17.94
C MET A 556 2.11 -14.69 18.54
N THR A 557 1.49 -14.22 19.62
CA THR A 557 1.93 -13.02 20.34
C THR A 557 3.03 -13.38 21.35
N ILE A 558 4.09 -12.58 21.37
CA ILE A 558 5.15 -12.72 22.38
C ILE A 558 4.57 -12.31 23.73
N ASN A 559 4.65 -13.18 24.73
CA ASN A 559 4.31 -12.81 26.11
C ASN A 559 5.49 -12.01 26.70
N PRO A 560 5.33 -10.70 26.99
CA PRO A 560 6.41 -9.88 27.53
C PRO A 560 6.95 -10.41 28.87
N ALA A 561 6.11 -11.09 29.66
CA ALA A 561 6.50 -11.68 30.93
C ALA A 561 7.40 -12.92 30.74
N ALA A 562 7.22 -13.67 29.64
CA ALA A 562 8.06 -14.81 29.32
C ALA A 562 9.45 -14.38 28.83
N GLU A 563 9.53 -13.23 28.14
CA GLU A 563 10.79 -12.61 27.70
C GLU A 563 11.57 -12.06 28.89
N ALA A 564 10.93 -11.30 29.79
CA ALA A 564 11.54 -10.83 31.03
C ALA A 564 12.03 -11.97 31.94
N ALA A 565 11.28 -13.08 32.02
CA ALA A 565 11.69 -14.28 32.76
C ALA A 565 12.88 -15.01 32.11
N ARG A 566 13.02 -14.94 30.77
CA ARG A 566 14.12 -15.54 30.03
C ARG A 566 15.39 -14.70 30.12
N GLU A 567 15.29 -13.38 29.97
CA GLU A 567 16.40 -12.45 30.21
C GLU A 567 16.93 -12.58 31.65
N ALA A 568 16.04 -12.71 32.63
CA ALA A 568 16.42 -12.97 34.01
C ALA A 568 17.18 -14.30 34.19
N ARG A 569 16.78 -15.36 33.47
CA ARG A 569 17.48 -16.67 33.49
C ARG A 569 18.82 -16.64 32.77
N GLU A 570 18.91 -15.96 31.62
CA GLU A 570 20.17 -15.80 30.88
C GLU A 570 21.16 -14.92 31.67
N PHE A 571 20.67 -13.90 32.37
CA PHE A 571 21.49 -13.08 33.28
C PHE A 571 22.00 -13.90 34.50
N GLN A 572 21.16 -14.77 35.07
CA GLN A 572 21.57 -15.69 36.13
C GLN A 572 22.58 -16.76 35.66
N CYS A 573 22.40 -17.33 34.47
CA CYS A 573 23.36 -18.28 33.89
C CYS A 573 24.68 -17.61 33.47
N GLY A 574 24.65 -16.35 33.01
CA GLY A 574 25.83 -15.55 32.72
C GLY A 574 26.65 -15.22 33.96
N MET A 575 25.99 -14.93 35.09
CA MET A 575 26.64 -14.73 36.39
C MET A 575 27.34 -15.99 36.93
N MET A 576 26.86 -17.20 36.61
CA MET A 576 27.53 -18.44 37.01
C MET A 576 28.77 -18.79 36.16
N ARG A 577 28.93 -18.20 34.97
CA ARG A 577 30.11 -18.41 34.10
C ARG A 577 31.19 -17.33 34.24
N GLY A 578 30.88 -16.20 34.88
CA GLY A 578 31.86 -15.17 35.25
C GLY A 578 32.47 -15.46 36.62
N GLY A 579 33.70 -15.96 36.62
CA GLY A 579 34.45 -16.28 37.84
C GLY A 579 34.44 -15.17 38.89
N MET A 580 34.20 -15.57 40.14
CA MET A 580 34.31 -14.74 41.33
C MET A 580 35.69 -14.08 41.43
N SER A 581 35.76 -12.76 41.24
CA SER A 581 36.84 -11.93 41.79
C SER A 581 36.29 -11.14 42.98
N ARG A 582 36.81 -11.46 44.17
CA ARG A 582 36.44 -10.86 45.46
C ARG A 582 37.02 -9.44 45.54
N GLY A 583 36.15 -8.43 45.46
CA GLY A 583 36.48 -7.04 45.82
C GLY A 583 35.64 -6.57 47.01
N ARG A 584 36.29 -6.29 48.14
CA ARG A 584 35.67 -5.67 49.32
C ARG A 584 35.32 -4.20 49.02
N GLY A 585 34.10 -3.78 49.34
CA GLY A 585 33.69 -2.37 49.31
C GLY A 585 32.47 -2.12 50.20
N ARG A 586 32.61 -1.19 51.15
CA ARG A 586 31.64 -0.84 52.19
C ARG A 586 30.51 0.06 51.66
N GLY A 587 29.30 -0.12 52.21
CA GLY A 587 28.58 1.01 52.82
C GLY A 587 27.23 1.47 52.24
N ARG A 588 26.24 1.46 53.15
CA ARG A 588 25.04 2.32 53.27
C ARG A 588 23.80 1.96 52.45
N GLY A 589 22.71 1.70 53.17
CA GLY A 589 21.38 1.40 52.61
C GLY A 589 20.35 2.50 52.82
N ARG A 590 19.13 2.21 52.35
CA ARG A 590 17.81 2.51 52.94
C ARG A 590 16.72 2.18 51.90
N GLY A 591 15.57 1.71 52.36
CA GLY A 591 14.31 1.76 51.62
C GLY A 591 13.59 0.42 51.43
N ARG A 592 12.87 -0.02 52.47
CA ARG A 592 11.80 -1.02 52.34
C ARG A 592 10.56 -0.35 51.72
N GLY A 593 10.01 -0.92 50.65
CA GLY A 593 8.68 -0.64 50.11
C GLY A 593 8.07 -1.96 49.65
N GLY A 594 6.89 -2.29 50.18
CA GLY A 594 6.30 -3.64 50.17
C GLY A 594 5.99 -4.21 48.79
N ALA A 595 6.31 -5.49 48.61
CA ALA A 595 5.80 -6.30 47.52
C ALA A 595 4.35 -6.68 47.82
N VAL A 596 3.42 -6.21 46.99
CA VAL A 596 2.05 -6.73 46.92
C VAL A 596 2.12 -8.07 46.20
N ALA A 597 1.62 -9.12 46.85
CA ALA A 597 1.54 -10.47 46.29
C ALA A 597 0.60 -10.48 45.08
N VAL A 598 1.12 -10.89 43.92
CA VAL A 598 0.31 -11.25 42.75
C VAL A 598 -0.09 -12.72 42.91
N PRO A 599 -1.37 -13.10 42.75
CA PRO A 599 -1.80 -14.48 42.92
C PRO A 599 -1.20 -15.38 41.84
N GLU A 600 -0.76 -16.59 42.23
CA GLU A 600 -0.36 -17.65 41.32
C GLU A 600 -1.54 -18.04 40.41
N LEU A 601 -1.46 -17.65 39.13
CA LEU A 601 -2.31 -18.16 38.06
C LEU A 601 -1.58 -19.33 37.40
N GLY A 602 -2.22 -20.50 37.47
CA GLY A 602 -1.72 -21.78 36.99
C GLY A 602 -1.25 -21.79 35.54
N HIS A 603 -0.36 -22.74 35.25
CA HIS A 603 0.24 -23.03 33.95
C HIS A 603 -0.69 -22.76 32.75
N ARG A 604 -0.34 -21.75 31.93
CA ARG A 604 -0.86 -21.54 30.58
C ARG A 604 0.20 -21.92 29.52
N PRO A 605 -0.20 -22.35 28.31
CA PRO A 605 0.72 -22.94 27.34
C PRO A 605 1.68 -21.92 26.70
N THR A 606 2.90 -22.40 26.47
CA THR A 606 3.99 -21.94 25.59
C THR A 606 3.74 -20.69 24.70
N SER A 607 4.21 -19.53 25.16
CA SER A 607 4.43 -18.36 24.30
C SER A 607 5.75 -18.50 23.52
N LEU A 608 5.73 -18.30 22.20
CA LEU A 608 6.91 -18.35 21.34
C LEU A 608 7.92 -17.24 21.69
N ALA A 609 9.12 -17.64 22.10
CA ALA A 609 10.19 -16.70 22.46
C ALA A 609 10.80 -16.06 21.19
N ALA A 610 10.80 -14.73 21.12
CA ALA A 610 11.62 -14.02 20.14
C ALA A 610 13.06 -13.93 20.66
N GLY A 611 14.00 -14.54 19.98
CA GLY A 611 15.43 -14.21 20.14
C GLY A 611 15.98 -13.76 18.79
N LYS A 612 17.08 -13.00 18.78
CA LYS A 612 17.98 -12.96 17.61
C LYS A 612 18.39 -14.41 17.35
N SER A 613 17.81 -15.00 16.31
CA SER A 613 17.82 -16.44 16.06
C SER A 613 18.13 -16.69 14.59
N ASP A 614 19.00 -17.68 14.35
CA ASP A 614 19.35 -18.15 13.02
C ASP A 614 18.10 -18.71 12.36
N THR A 615 17.53 -17.97 11.42
CA THR A 615 16.30 -18.32 10.73
C THR A 615 16.66 -18.81 9.33
N SER A 616 16.43 -20.10 9.07
CA SER A 616 16.74 -20.72 7.78
C SER A 616 15.52 -21.35 7.13
N GLY A 617 15.34 -21.08 5.83
CA GLY A 617 14.22 -21.55 5.03
C GLY A 617 14.33 -23.04 4.71
N ALA A 618 15.48 -23.65 5.00
CA ALA A 618 15.70 -25.09 4.92
C ALA A 618 15.11 -25.88 6.09
N LEU A 619 14.77 -25.22 7.21
CA LEU A 619 14.31 -25.90 8.42
C LEU A 619 13.05 -26.75 8.21
N PRO A 620 11.98 -26.27 7.53
CA PRO A 620 10.79 -27.08 7.27
C PRO A 620 11.09 -28.41 6.56
N MET A 621 11.87 -28.38 5.48
CA MET A 621 12.18 -29.57 4.70
C MET A 621 13.15 -30.51 5.42
N THR A 622 14.13 -29.97 6.14
CA THR A 622 15.08 -30.79 6.92
C THR A 622 14.40 -31.44 8.12
N TRP A 623 13.49 -30.74 8.80
CA TRP A 623 12.63 -31.29 9.83
C TRP A 623 11.75 -32.41 9.28
N ALA A 624 11.03 -32.17 8.18
CA ALA A 624 10.16 -33.18 7.58
C ALA A 624 10.92 -34.46 7.22
N THR A 625 12.13 -34.31 6.67
CA THR A 625 13.03 -35.42 6.35
C THR A 625 13.42 -36.21 7.62
N ARG A 626 13.90 -35.52 8.66
CA ARG A 626 14.35 -36.14 9.93
C ARG A 626 13.21 -36.82 10.69
N SER A 627 12.02 -36.23 10.64
CA SER A 627 10.82 -36.76 11.31
C SER A 627 10.08 -37.81 10.47
N GLY A 628 10.56 -38.15 9.28
CA GLY A 628 9.91 -39.11 8.38
C GLY A 628 8.53 -38.65 7.89
N ARG A 629 8.24 -37.35 7.93
CA ARG A 629 6.96 -36.77 7.51
C ARG A 629 6.94 -36.57 6.00
N LYS A 630 5.85 -36.99 5.37
CA LYS A 630 5.66 -36.95 3.91
C LYS A 630 4.68 -35.84 3.52
N PHE A 631 5.15 -34.88 2.73
CA PHE A 631 4.43 -33.71 2.25
C PHE A 631 4.67 -33.55 0.76
N ASP A 632 3.62 -33.18 0.04
CA ASP A 632 3.68 -32.90 -1.39
C ASP A 632 3.93 -31.40 -1.64
N VAL A 633 3.54 -30.55 -0.69
CA VAL A 633 3.67 -29.09 -0.81
C VAL A 633 4.18 -28.49 0.49
N PHE A 634 5.23 -27.68 0.41
CA PHE A 634 5.68 -26.80 1.50
C PHE A 634 5.21 -25.37 1.23
N LEU A 635 4.46 -24.78 2.17
CA LEU A 635 4.17 -23.35 2.17
C LEU A 635 4.99 -22.67 3.26
N ILE A 636 5.85 -21.73 2.88
CA ILE A 636 6.66 -20.95 3.83
C ILE A 636 6.17 -19.51 3.84
N PHE A 637 5.69 -19.03 4.98
CA PHE A 637 5.34 -17.63 5.18
C PHE A 637 6.50 -16.91 5.88
N THR A 638 7.16 -15.98 5.18
CA THR A 638 8.36 -15.27 5.67
C THR A 638 8.48 -13.90 5.02
N ASP A 639 9.30 -13.00 5.57
CA ASP A 639 9.69 -11.74 4.94
C ASP A 639 10.93 -11.87 4.02
N ASN A 640 11.46 -13.09 3.88
CA ASN A 640 12.66 -13.45 3.11
C ASN A 640 13.99 -12.91 3.70
N ASP A 641 13.98 -12.35 4.91
CA ASP A 641 15.18 -11.88 5.60
C ASP A 641 15.79 -12.98 6.49
N LEU A 642 16.16 -14.09 5.84
CA LEU A 642 16.72 -15.27 6.51
C LEU A 642 18.24 -15.13 6.73
N ASN A 643 18.71 -15.55 7.91
CA ASN A 643 20.10 -15.36 8.36
C ASN A 643 20.77 -16.64 8.89
N GLY A 644 20.11 -17.80 8.77
CA GLY A 644 20.64 -19.05 9.32
C GLY A 644 21.72 -19.70 8.45
N GLU A 645 22.83 -20.09 9.08
CA GLU A 645 23.86 -20.92 8.48
C GLU A 645 23.31 -22.32 8.14
N GLY A 646 23.57 -22.83 6.92
CA GLY A 646 23.08 -24.14 6.51
C GLY A 646 22.89 -24.31 4.99
N PRO A 647 22.28 -25.43 4.55
CA PRO A 647 21.95 -25.61 3.15
C PRO A 647 20.92 -24.56 2.71
N THR A 648 21.02 -24.10 1.47
CA THR A 648 20.00 -23.23 0.86
C THR A 648 18.66 -23.94 0.80
N THR A 649 17.57 -23.17 0.81
CA THR A 649 16.19 -23.67 0.63
C THR A 649 16.07 -24.57 -0.59
N THR A 650 16.70 -24.18 -1.71
CA THR A 650 16.75 -24.97 -2.94
C THR A 650 17.37 -26.35 -2.73
N ARG A 651 18.52 -26.39 -2.05
CA ARG A 651 19.23 -27.65 -1.76
C ARG A 651 18.46 -28.51 -0.76
N ALA A 652 17.81 -27.89 0.22
CA ALA A 652 16.99 -28.59 1.20
C ALA A 652 15.77 -29.26 0.57
N LEU A 653 15.08 -28.59 -0.37
CA LEU A 653 13.99 -29.21 -1.13
C LEU A 653 14.49 -30.34 -2.04
N ALA A 654 15.62 -30.15 -2.75
CA ALA A 654 16.21 -31.20 -3.58
C ALA A 654 16.64 -32.43 -2.75
N ASN A 655 17.13 -32.22 -1.52
CA ASN A 655 17.41 -33.31 -0.59
C ASN A 655 16.12 -34.01 -0.14
N TYR A 656 15.08 -33.24 0.18
CA TYR A 656 13.78 -33.77 0.56
C TYR A 656 13.18 -34.66 -0.54
N ARG A 657 13.15 -34.18 -1.80
CA ARG A 657 12.68 -34.94 -2.95
C ARG A 657 13.37 -36.30 -3.06
N ARG A 658 14.71 -36.31 -2.94
CA ARG A 658 15.52 -37.54 -3.00
C ARG A 658 15.29 -38.49 -1.82
N GLN A 659 15.18 -37.98 -0.59
CA GLN A 659 15.09 -38.84 0.61
C GLN A 659 13.65 -39.31 0.89
N SER A 660 12.65 -38.50 0.58
CA SER A 660 11.24 -38.86 0.79
C SER A 660 10.65 -39.75 -0.32
N GLY A 661 11.28 -39.75 -1.51
CA GLY A 661 10.77 -40.38 -2.73
C GLY A 661 9.67 -39.57 -3.43
N ILE A 662 9.43 -38.33 -3.02
CA ILE A 662 8.41 -37.44 -3.60
C ILE A 662 9.11 -36.46 -4.55
N GLU A 663 9.32 -36.88 -5.80
CA GLU A 663 10.05 -36.09 -6.78
C GLU A 663 9.34 -34.77 -7.14
N ASP A 664 8.01 -34.79 -7.18
CA ASP A 664 7.14 -33.64 -7.44
C ASP A 664 6.85 -32.80 -6.18
N ALA A 665 7.69 -32.88 -5.13
CA ALA A 665 7.49 -32.04 -3.95
C ALA A 665 7.68 -30.56 -4.34
N LYS A 666 6.67 -29.73 -4.05
CA LYS A 666 6.64 -28.31 -4.42
C LYS A 666 6.89 -27.40 -3.21
N LEU A 667 7.44 -26.22 -3.46
CA LEU A 667 7.66 -25.17 -2.46
C LEU A 667 7.01 -23.87 -2.92
N ILE A 668 6.23 -23.26 -2.03
CA ILE A 668 5.62 -21.96 -2.25
C ILE A 668 6.07 -21.03 -1.13
N VAL A 669 6.64 -19.90 -1.49
CA VAL A 669 7.07 -18.85 -0.58
C VAL A 669 6.04 -17.73 -0.60
N VAL A 670 5.37 -17.51 0.52
CA VAL A 670 4.41 -16.41 0.71
C VAL A 670 5.14 -15.26 1.39
N SER A 671 5.47 -14.25 0.58
CA SER A 671 6.31 -13.13 0.98
C SER A 671 5.51 -12.09 1.75
N MET A 672 5.89 -11.82 3.00
CA MET A 672 5.20 -10.86 3.88
C MET A 672 5.71 -9.43 3.74
N SER A 673 6.70 -9.21 2.87
CA SER A 673 7.36 -7.92 2.65
C SER A 673 7.69 -7.67 1.18
N ALA A 674 7.73 -6.40 0.77
CA ALA A 674 8.07 -5.98 -0.59
C ALA A 674 9.59 -5.86 -0.82
N THR A 675 10.38 -6.75 -0.24
CA THR A 675 11.83 -6.83 -0.48
C THR A 675 12.12 -7.46 -1.85
N GLY A 676 13.31 -7.19 -2.39
CA GLY A 676 13.76 -7.76 -3.68
C GLY A 676 14.41 -9.14 -3.57
N ALA A 677 14.41 -9.75 -2.39
CA ALA A 677 15.03 -11.05 -2.12
C ALA A 677 13.96 -12.17 -2.10
N THR A 678 14.33 -13.36 -2.55
CA THR A 678 13.51 -14.57 -2.44
C THR A 678 14.37 -15.78 -2.10
N ILE A 679 13.73 -16.76 -1.47
CA ILE A 679 14.30 -18.06 -1.13
C ILE A 679 13.82 -19.16 -2.10
N ALA A 680 12.85 -18.84 -2.96
CA ALA A 680 12.39 -19.70 -4.05
C ALA A 680 13.32 -19.51 -5.25
N ASN A 681 13.75 -20.61 -5.86
CA ASN A 681 14.59 -20.53 -7.05
C ASN A 681 13.73 -20.27 -8.30
N PRO A 682 13.88 -19.13 -9.01
CA PRO A 682 13.09 -18.85 -10.21
C PRO A 682 13.29 -19.85 -11.35
N GLU A 683 14.40 -20.61 -11.35
CA GLU A 683 14.70 -21.63 -12.37
C GLU A 683 14.13 -23.02 -12.01
N ASP A 684 13.68 -23.25 -10.77
CA ASP A 684 13.07 -24.51 -10.36
C ASP A 684 11.53 -24.43 -10.53
N ARG A 685 10.99 -25.18 -11.48
CA ARG A 685 9.53 -25.21 -11.75
C ARG A 685 8.68 -25.69 -10.58
N GLY A 686 9.27 -26.40 -9.62
CA GLY A 686 8.60 -26.80 -8.38
C GLY A 686 8.76 -25.79 -7.25
N MET A 687 9.27 -24.59 -7.51
CA MET A 687 9.31 -23.48 -6.55
C MET A 687 8.56 -22.27 -7.08
N MET A 688 7.76 -21.62 -6.23
CA MET A 688 7.03 -20.40 -6.58
C MET A 688 7.12 -19.37 -5.46
N ASP A 689 7.16 -18.10 -5.84
CA ASP A 689 7.06 -16.96 -4.93
C ASP A 689 5.77 -16.20 -5.17
N ILE A 690 5.02 -15.91 -4.10
CA ILE A 690 3.77 -15.15 -4.16
C ILE A 690 3.86 -13.98 -3.17
N ALA A 691 3.35 -12.82 -3.57
CA ALA A 691 3.10 -11.72 -2.64
C ALA A 691 2.04 -12.13 -1.61
N GLY A 692 2.36 -12.00 -0.33
CA GLY A 692 1.42 -12.22 0.76
C GLY A 692 0.19 -11.34 0.61
N PHE A 693 -0.92 -11.77 1.21
CA PHE A 693 -2.18 -11.05 1.23
C PHE A 693 -2.88 -10.83 -0.11
N ASP A 694 -2.37 -11.32 -1.25
CA ASP A 694 -3.17 -11.39 -2.47
C ASP A 694 -4.44 -12.24 -2.19
N PRO A 695 -5.67 -11.71 -2.35
CA PRO A 695 -6.91 -12.46 -2.16
C PRO A 695 -7.01 -13.73 -3.02
N SER A 696 -6.22 -13.79 -4.09
CA SER A 696 -6.13 -14.89 -5.05
C SER A 696 -5.19 -16.01 -4.62
N ILE A 697 -4.45 -15.86 -3.51
CA ILE A 697 -3.46 -16.85 -3.02
C ILE A 697 -3.99 -18.28 -3.05
N PRO A 698 -5.19 -18.59 -2.51
CA PRO A 698 -5.64 -19.98 -2.49
C PRO A 698 -5.81 -20.56 -3.90
N GLN A 699 -6.36 -19.80 -4.85
CA GLN A 699 -6.46 -20.22 -6.25
C GLN A 699 -5.08 -20.39 -6.90
N ILE A 700 -4.14 -19.46 -6.67
CA ILE A 700 -2.77 -19.54 -7.22
C ILE A 700 -2.04 -20.78 -6.68
N ILE A 701 -2.16 -21.06 -5.37
CA ILE A 701 -1.60 -22.27 -4.76
C ILE A 701 -2.20 -23.50 -5.43
N HIS A 702 -3.52 -23.55 -5.60
CA HIS A 702 -4.18 -24.69 -6.22
C HIS A 702 -3.64 -24.94 -7.63
N ASP A 703 -3.61 -23.91 -8.47
CA ASP A 703 -3.19 -24.02 -9.86
C ASP A 703 -1.73 -24.46 -9.99
N PHE A 704 -0.85 -23.93 -9.15
CA PHE A 704 0.55 -24.35 -9.11
C PHE A 704 0.72 -25.79 -8.63
N VAL A 705 -0.01 -26.17 -7.57
CA VAL A 705 0.04 -27.53 -7.00
C VAL A 705 -0.47 -28.55 -8.01
N MET A 706 -1.49 -28.21 -8.78
CA MET A 706 -2.05 -29.07 -9.84
C MET A 706 -1.24 -29.04 -11.15
N GLY A 707 -0.31 -28.10 -11.32
CA GLY A 707 0.54 -27.98 -12.52
C GLY A 707 -0.10 -27.21 -13.67
N ASN A 708 -1.09 -26.35 -13.38
CA ASN A 708 -1.74 -25.47 -14.34
C ASN A 708 -0.92 -24.22 -14.66
N ILE A 709 0.03 -23.86 -13.79
CA ILE A 709 0.95 -22.72 -13.92
C ILE A 709 2.38 -23.10 -13.55
#